data_AF-A0AA36JQP2-F1
#
_entry.id   AF-A0AA36JQP2-F1
#
_cell.length_a   1.000
_cell.length_b   1.000
_cell.length_c   1.000
_cell.angle_alpha   90.00
_cell.angle_beta   90.00
_cell.angle_gamma   90.00
#
_symmetry.space_group_name_H-M   'P 1'
#
loop_
_entity.id
_entity.type
_entity.pdbx_description
1 polymer ?
#
loop_
_entity_poly.entity_id
_entity_poly.type
_entity_poly.pdbx_seq_one_letter_code
_entity_poly.pdbx_strand_id
1 'polypeptide(L)'
;MQGEVWELLAGSAEQKSPVSLSTSPGLQEARAAEKAPAAAAESARPAERPADSAESAKTAEPAKAAPFRSRASVSRVIPAEITQDAGLNAAIAAGLPRTHDFEIHRSIWKLRRAGARHVGLQLPEGLQGWATALADILCNFAPSVQTATIFGDVTFGACCIDDLGASALGVDFLIHYGHSCIVPTDQTTVTTLYIHVEVEVNVDHLVDTVLHNFSPEKRLAFMSSVQFSSGMMQAVERLRKEEDGARPSAPQVKPLGVGETLGCTSPHAGDVDAVIFVCDGRFHLESAMIQNPHLRGNFFRYDPACLTLTREGFAHAELHKSRKAAIAAAKDAKSVGLVLGTLGRQGSVGVLEEIERLLERLDVTYFTILLSEISPERLALMPNVDAWVQVACPRLSMDWGRANRIPGIGYEIARGLARRLPEGSTVVITARSPEMGKQAVETLAVEMGDRAKIQFHQLDIGDAKSVEALAQYASSLGGIDVLVNNAGLAFPMNDPTPFPEQARQTVNVNYYGTKRMLTILRPHLKPKSRSVGVSSATGQLGSSWSDALKQRLLSETLSLQELDAIAEEFVAAAADGRHQELGFPGSAYGTSKALMTQLHRVLANTSSPPALLCSVCPGLCRTYMATGRGTFMSNVLWLASFVVGNSAEGGADTPLYLCTELPEAEWPSVHGRFLQNRQVKNY
;
A
#
# COMPACT_ATOMS: atom_id res chain seq x y z
N MET A 1 -9.78 18.41 -23.57
CA MET A 1 -10.99 17.61 -23.28
C MET A 1 -11.90 18.22 -22.19
N GLN A 2 -11.79 19.52 -21.86
CA GLN A 2 -12.72 20.18 -20.92
C GLN A 2 -13.97 20.80 -21.58
N GLY A 3 -14.04 20.86 -22.91
CA GLY A 3 -15.18 21.48 -23.64
C GLY A 3 -16.31 20.53 -24.04
N GLU A 4 -16.01 19.27 -24.35
CA GLU A 4 -16.97 18.35 -24.99
C GLU A 4 -17.99 17.70 -24.03
N VAL A 5 -17.77 17.81 -22.71
CA VAL A 5 -18.71 17.31 -21.69
C VAL A 5 -19.88 18.28 -21.49
N TRP A 6 -19.69 19.57 -21.79
CA TRP A 6 -20.69 20.61 -21.53
C TRP A 6 -21.81 20.68 -22.57
N GLU A 7 -21.52 20.35 -23.83
CA GLU A 7 -22.53 20.40 -24.91
C GLU A 7 -23.55 19.25 -24.84
N LEU A 8 -23.20 18.13 -24.22
CA LEU A 8 -24.09 16.96 -24.09
C LEU A 8 -25.20 17.12 -23.04
N LEU A 9 -25.04 18.03 -22.07
CA LEU A 9 -25.97 18.22 -20.95
C LEU A 9 -26.94 19.40 -21.14
N ALA A 10 -26.75 20.24 -22.15
CA ALA A 10 -27.56 21.44 -22.39
C ALA A 10 -28.77 21.21 -23.34
N GLY A 11 -28.89 20.02 -23.94
CA GLY A 11 -29.78 19.76 -25.07
C GLY A 11 -31.26 19.46 -24.76
N SER A 12 -31.68 19.37 -23.50
CA SER A 12 -33.07 19.00 -23.19
C SER A 12 -33.55 19.52 -21.84
N ALA A 13 -34.30 20.63 -21.84
CA ALA A 13 -35.38 20.87 -20.86
C ALA A 13 -36.13 22.17 -21.20
N GLU A 14 -37.35 22.04 -21.71
CA GLU A 14 -38.35 23.11 -21.77
C GLU A 14 -38.88 23.47 -20.37
N GLN A 15 -39.13 24.76 -20.15
CA GLN A 15 -39.58 25.35 -18.89
C GLN A 15 -40.95 24.84 -18.42
N LYS A 16 -41.05 24.37 -17.18
CA LYS A 16 -42.27 24.50 -16.36
C LYS A 16 -41.96 24.90 -14.91
N SER A 17 -42.84 25.72 -14.37
CA SER A 17 -42.72 26.52 -13.15
C SER A 17 -42.86 25.71 -11.84
N PRO A 18 -42.34 26.21 -10.70
CA PRO A 18 -42.16 25.41 -9.48
C PRO A 18 -43.38 25.44 -8.55
N VAL A 19 -43.62 24.32 -7.85
CA VAL A 19 -44.53 24.23 -6.70
C VAL A 19 -43.70 24.13 -5.42
N SER A 20 -44.01 24.99 -4.45
CA SER A 20 -43.34 25.15 -3.16
C SER A 20 -43.62 24.00 -2.18
N LEU A 21 -42.61 23.55 -1.44
CA LEU A 21 -42.76 22.67 -0.27
C LEU A 21 -42.29 23.37 1.02
N SER A 22 -43.13 23.27 2.04
CA SER A 22 -42.99 23.83 3.39
C SER A 22 -42.08 22.98 4.28
N THR A 23 -41.23 23.63 5.07
CA THR A 23 -40.38 23.05 6.10
C THR A 23 -41.14 22.77 7.41
N SER A 24 -40.67 21.79 8.18
CA SER A 24 -40.96 21.69 9.62
C SER A 24 -39.69 21.25 10.37
N PRO A 25 -39.35 21.87 11.52
CA PRO A 25 -38.06 21.71 12.19
C PRO A 25 -38.15 20.91 13.50
N GLY A 26 -37.03 20.31 13.92
CA GLY A 26 -36.84 19.90 15.32
C GLY A 26 -35.69 18.94 15.54
N LEU A 27 -34.57 19.45 16.08
CA LEU A 27 -33.74 18.81 17.12
C LEU A 27 -32.47 19.66 17.35
N GLN A 28 -32.61 20.66 18.21
CA GLN A 28 -31.53 21.20 19.04
C GLN A 28 -31.71 20.66 20.46
N GLU A 29 -30.61 20.67 21.22
CA GLU A 29 -30.47 20.35 22.66
C GLU A 29 -30.04 18.92 23.02
N ALA A 30 -28.73 18.75 23.24
CA ALA A 30 -28.20 18.36 24.55
C ALA A 30 -26.67 18.45 24.56
N ARG A 31 -26.14 19.46 25.28
CA ARG A 31 -24.74 19.58 25.71
C ARG A 31 -24.74 19.72 27.23
N ALA A 32 -23.69 19.16 27.85
CA ALA A 32 -23.05 19.51 29.13
C ALA A 32 -23.36 18.69 30.40
N ALA A 33 -22.27 18.14 30.95
CA ALA A 33 -21.87 17.92 32.37
C ALA A 33 -20.98 16.64 32.42
N GLU A 34 -19.84 16.49 33.10
CA GLU A 34 -19.12 17.26 34.13
C GLU A 34 -17.69 16.66 34.32
N LYS A 35 -16.81 17.32 35.09
CA LYS A 35 -15.37 17.07 35.26
C LYS A 35 -14.98 16.52 36.66
N ALA A 36 -13.91 15.69 36.69
CA ALA A 36 -12.84 15.51 37.71
C ALA A 36 -13.12 14.68 39.01
N PRO A 37 -12.10 14.23 39.80
CA PRO A 37 -10.63 14.40 39.71
C PRO A 37 -9.75 13.12 39.89
N ALA A 38 -8.42 13.32 39.92
CA ALA A 38 -7.30 12.38 39.93
C ALA A 38 -6.85 11.84 41.31
N ALA A 39 -6.11 10.72 41.33
CA ALA A 39 -5.20 10.31 42.42
C ALA A 39 -4.07 9.39 41.92
N ALA A 40 -2.90 9.50 42.57
CA ALA A 40 -1.59 8.96 42.20
C ALA A 40 -1.30 7.52 42.68
N ALA A 41 -0.30 6.86 42.08
CA ALA A 41 0.47 5.77 42.69
C ALA A 41 1.87 5.62 42.08
N GLU A 42 2.86 5.46 42.96
CA GLU A 42 4.31 5.40 42.72
C GLU A 42 4.84 4.01 42.28
N SER A 43 5.97 4.08 41.57
CA SER A 43 7.17 3.23 41.55
C SER A 43 7.10 1.69 41.64
N ALA A 44 7.74 1.02 40.66
CA ALA A 44 8.59 -0.15 40.91
C ALA A 44 9.65 -0.31 39.79
N ARG A 45 10.94 -0.30 40.16
CA ARG A 45 12.07 -0.89 39.38
C ARG A 45 12.16 -2.39 39.71
N PRO A 46 12.67 -3.24 38.80
CA PRO A 46 14.07 -3.75 38.88
C PRO A 46 14.64 -4.03 37.46
N ALA A 47 15.90 -4.42 37.17
CA ALA A 47 17.18 -4.64 37.83
C ALA A 47 18.24 -4.68 36.71
N GLU A 48 19.51 -4.45 37.05
CA GLU A 48 20.66 -4.51 36.15
C GLU A 48 21.30 -5.92 36.05
N ARG A 49 21.84 -6.18 34.83
CA ARG A 49 23.05 -6.98 34.47
C ARG A 49 22.96 -8.53 34.47
N PRO A 50 23.79 -9.25 33.66
CA PRO A 50 25.09 -8.84 33.11
C PRO A 50 25.32 -9.08 31.60
N ALA A 51 26.43 -8.48 31.14
CA ALA A 51 27.04 -8.68 29.83
C ALA A 51 27.77 -10.02 29.76
N ASP A 52 27.71 -10.68 28.61
CA ASP A 52 28.64 -11.74 28.23
C ASP A 52 29.09 -11.56 26.77
N SER A 53 30.36 -11.85 26.59
CA SER A 53 31.22 -11.67 25.43
C SER A 53 31.12 -12.82 24.42
N ALA A 54 31.17 -12.52 23.11
CA ALA A 54 31.75 -13.42 22.10
C ALA A 54 31.95 -12.71 20.74
N GLU A 55 33.22 -12.45 20.46
CA GLU A 55 33.94 -12.57 19.18
C GLU A 55 33.30 -12.14 17.85
N SER A 56 33.88 -11.05 17.32
CA SER A 56 33.70 -10.50 15.98
C SER A 56 34.28 -11.39 14.87
N ALA A 57 33.44 -11.84 13.94
CA ALA A 57 33.87 -12.27 12.61
C ALA A 57 33.87 -11.05 11.66
N LYS A 58 35.04 -10.78 11.06
CA LYS A 58 35.30 -9.69 10.12
C LYS A 58 34.40 -9.81 8.87
N THR A 59 33.60 -8.78 8.60
CA THR A 59 32.96 -8.54 7.30
C THR A 59 33.31 -7.14 6.81
N ALA A 60 33.54 -7.02 5.51
CA ALA A 60 34.18 -5.88 4.84
C ALA A 60 33.39 -4.56 4.99
N GLU A 61 34.14 -3.45 5.15
CA GLU A 61 33.59 -2.10 5.23
C GLU A 61 32.85 -1.69 3.93
N PRO A 62 31.62 -1.16 4.01
CA PRO A 62 31.03 -0.40 2.91
C PRO A 62 31.68 0.98 2.82
N ALA A 63 31.94 1.42 1.58
CA ALA A 63 32.59 2.69 1.26
C ALA A 63 31.94 3.88 1.98
N LYS A 64 32.77 4.73 2.59
CA LYS A 64 32.36 5.94 3.30
C LYS A 64 31.68 6.92 2.34
N ALA A 65 30.37 7.07 2.47
CA ALA A 65 29.64 8.18 1.86
C ALA A 65 30.16 9.52 2.42
N ALA A 66 30.49 10.46 1.52
CA ALA A 66 30.95 11.78 1.88
C ALA A 66 29.80 12.63 2.45
N PRO A 67 30.08 13.59 3.36
CA PRO A 67 29.03 14.43 3.96
C PRO A 67 28.39 15.39 2.94
N PHE A 68 27.09 15.60 3.13
CA PHE A 68 26.22 16.51 2.38
C PHE A 68 26.87 17.90 2.22
N ARG A 69 27.15 18.32 0.98
CA ARG A 69 27.51 19.72 0.70
C ARG A 69 26.22 20.54 0.67
N SER A 70 25.85 21.08 1.83
CA SER A 70 24.70 21.98 1.94
C SER A 70 24.88 23.22 1.07
N ARG A 71 23.78 23.69 0.47
CA ARG A 71 23.69 24.98 -0.22
C ARG A 71 24.16 26.09 0.73
N ALA A 72 25.34 26.63 0.49
CA ALA A 72 25.90 27.80 1.18
C ALA A 72 25.08 29.10 1.03
N SER A 73 23.91 29.08 0.37
CA SER A 73 23.08 30.27 0.12
C SER A 73 22.02 30.54 1.19
N VAL A 74 21.56 29.54 1.95
CA VAL A 74 20.61 29.75 3.08
C VAL A 74 21.34 30.02 4.39
N SER A 75 22.59 29.54 4.53
CA SER A 75 23.39 29.74 5.74
C SER A 75 23.80 31.19 6.01
N ARG A 76 23.64 32.11 5.05
CA ARG A 76 23.94 33.53 5.24
C ARG A 76 22.88 34.29 6.05
N VAL A 77 21.68 33.72 6.23
CA VAL A 77 20.55 34.41 6.90
C VAL A 77 20.26 33.83 8.29
N ILE A 78 20.67 32.58 8.55
CA ILE A 78 20.47 31.93 9.85
C ILE A 78 21.64 32.30 10.78
N PRO A 79 21.39 32.82 12.00
CA PRO A 79 22.43 33.15 12.96
C PRO A 79 23.39 31.98 13.24
N ALA A 80 24.69 32.30 13.35
CA ALA A 80 25.74 31.32 13.62
C ALA A 80 25.53 30.57 14.95
N GLU A 81 24.92 31.23 15.94
CA GLU A 81 24.52 30.62 17.22
C GLU A 81 23.56 29.43 17.07
N ILE A 82 22.79 29.34 15.96
CA ILE A 82 21.91 28.19 15.68
C ILE A 82 22.65 27.16 14.83
N THR A 83 23.36 27.58 13.78
CA THR A 83 24.04 26.64 12.86
C THR A 83 25.27 25.97 13.48
N GLN A 84 25.93 26.62 14.44
CA GLN A 84 27.13 26.12 15.13
C GLN A 84 26.82 25.56 16.52
N ASP A 85 25.55 25.45 16.94
CA ASP A 85 25.18 24.84 18.22
C ASP A 85 25.54 23.34 18.21
N ALA A 86 26.53 22.98 19.04
CA ALA A 86 27.05 21.61 19.11
C ALA A 86 26.01 20.61 19.63
N GLY A 87 25.16 21.02 20.58
CA GLY A 87 24.11 20.17 21.14
C GLY A 87 23.01 19.89 20.13
N LEU A 88 22.59 20.93 19.40
CA LEU A 88 21.59 20.81 18.34
C LEU A 88 22.09 19.89 17.22
N ASN A 89 23.32 20.10 16.75
CA ASN A 89 23.91 19.29 15.69
C ASN A 89 24.07 17.82 16.11
N ALA A 90 24.40 17.55 17.38
CA ALA A 90 24.44 16.19 17.91
C ALA A 90 23.05 15.54 17.97
N ALA A 91 22.03 16.28 18.40
CA ALA A 91 20.64 15.79 18.45
C ALA A 91 20.09 15.48 17.05
N ILE A 92 20.34 16.36 16.07
CA ILE A 92 19.98 16.13 14.67
C ILE A 92 20.65 14.85 14.14
N ALA A 93 21.97 14.71 14.36
CA ALA A 93 22.73 13.55 13.87
C ALA A 93 22.32 12.22 14.52
N ALA A 94 21.80 12.25 15.75
CA ALA A 94 21.33 11.07 16.47
C ALA A 94 19.87 10.70 16.15
N GLY A 95 19.00 11.70 15.97
CA GLY A 95 17.56 11.52 15.88
C GLY A 95 16.99 11.49 14.46
N LEU A 96 17.71 12.00 13.45
CA LEU A 96 17.22 12.18 12.08
C LEU A 96 18.11 11.46 11.05
N PRO A 97 17.54 10.99 9.93
CA PRO A 97 18.29 10.28 8.91
C PRO A 97 19.19 11.24 8.12
N ARG A 98 20.41 10.78 7.79
CA ARG A 98 21.38 11.58 7.02
C ARG A 98 20.97 11.85 5.58
N THR A 99 20.07 11.04 5.04
CA THR A 99 19.64 11.10 3.63
C THR A 99 18.54 12.12 3.36
N HIS A 100 18.00 12.77 4.41
CA HIS A 100 16.89 13.72 4.30
C HIS A 100 17.24 15.03 4.99
N ASP A 101 16.99 16.16 4.31
CA ASP A 101 17.19 17.49 4.89
C ASP A 101 15.88 18.06 5.47
N PHE A 102 15.69 17.94 6.78
CA PHE A 102 14.54 18.51 7.50
C PHE A 102 14.67 20.01 7.79
N GLU A 103 15.73 20.68 7.35
CA GLU A 103 15.98 22.12 7.56
C GLU A 103 15.80 22.57 9.03
N ILE A 104 16.29 21.78 9.98
CA ILE A 104 16.06 21.99 11.42
C ILE A 104 16.57 23.36 11.91
N HIS A 105 17.75 23.79 11.45
CA HIS A 105 18.29 25.11 11.80
C HIS A 105 17.35 26.23 11.36
N ARG A 106 16.76 26.11 10.17
CA ARG A 106 15.78 27.09 9.65
C ARG A 106 14.50 27.06 10.47
N SER A 107 14.02 25.87 10.83
CA SER A 107 12.84 25.68 11.67
C SER A 107 12.99 26.38 13.03
N ILE A 108 14.10 26.14 13.73
CA ILE A 108 14.41 26.79 15.02
C ILE A 108 14.52 28.30 14.86
N TRP A 109 15.22 28.78 13.83
CA TRP A 109 15.33 30.22 13.58
C TRP A 109 13.97 30.88 13.36
N LYS A 110 13.10 30.24 12.57
CA LYS A 110 11.74 30.75 12.31
C LYS A 110 10.86 30.73 13.54
N LEU A 111 10.90 29.66 14.34
CA LEU A 111 10.18 29.56 15.61
C LEU A 111 10.60 30.67 16.59
N ARG A 112 11.92 30.86 16.76
CA ARG A 112 12.47 31.92 17.63
C ARG A 112 12.05 33.31 17.16
N ARG A 113 12.10 33.57 15.85
CA ARG A 113 11.71 34.87 15.27
C ARG A 113 10.21 35.14 15.41
N ALA A 114 9.38 34.10 15.33
CA ALA A 114 7.94 34.21 15.54
C ALA A 114 7.57 34.32 17.03
N GLY A 115 8.49 33.98 17.94
CA GLY A 115 8.18 33.86 19.37
C GLY A 115 7.15 32.77 19.65
N ALA A 116 7.11 31.73 18.81
CA ALA A 116 6.12 30.66 18.86
C ALA A 116 6.19 29.91 20.19
N ARG A 117 5.04 29.68 20.82
CA ARG A 117 4.91 28.96 22.09
C ARG A 117 4.38 27.55 21.91
N HIS A 118 3.56 27.32 20.89
CA HIS A 118 2.94 26.04 20.61
C HIS A 118 3.12 25.66 19.15
N VAL A 119 4.06 24.74 18.90
CA VAL A 119 4.37 24.28 17.54
C VAL A 119 3.52 23.07 17.17
N GLY A 120 2.94 23.09 15.97
CA GLY A 120 2.29 21.95 15.33
C GLY A 120 3.22 21.30 14.32
N LEU A 121 3.25 19.96 14.27
CA LEU A 121 4.03 19.20 13.31
C LEU A 121 3.10 18.31 12.48
N GLN A 122 3.05 18.57 11.17
CA GLN A 122 2.28 17.76 10.23
C GLN A 122 3.23 17.11 9.22
N LEU A 123 3.16 15.78 9.13
CA LEU A 123 4.06 14.98 8.31
C LEU A 123 3.28 13.92 7.50
N PRO A 124 3.69 13.62 6.25
CA PRO A 124 3.22 12.44 5.54
C PRO A 124 3.66 11.15 6.24
N GLU A 125 2.95 10.06 5.99
CA GLU A 125 3.16 8.75 6.63
C GLU A 125 4.63 8.29 6.58
N GLY A 126 5.30 8.47 5.43
CA GLY A 126 6.71 8.10 5.25
C GLY A 126 7.71 8.88 6.13
N LEU A 127 7.31 10.00 6.73
CA LEU A 127 8.14 10.81 7.61
C LEU A 127 7.69 10.77 9.09
N GLN A 128 6.53 10.16 9.40
CA GLN A 128 5.97 10.16 10.76
C GLN A 128 6.87 9.47 11.79
N GLY A 129 7.71 8.51 11.36
CA GLY A 129 8.66 7.83 12.24
C GLY A 129 9.66 8.75 12.95
N TRP A 130 9.85 9.98 12.45
CA TRP A 130 10.74 10.99 13.05
C TRP A 130 10.00 12.10 13.78
N ALA A 131 8.66 12.06 13.84
CA ALA A 131 7.85 13.16 14.37
C ALA A 131 8.14 13.48 15.86
N THR A 132 8.35 12.47 16.69
CA THR A 132 8.67 12.64 18.11
C THR A 132 10.07 13.19 18.31
N ALA A 133 11.06 12.71 17.55
CA ALA A 133 12.41 13.24 17.57
C ALA A 133 12.44 14.72 17.13
N LEU A 134 11.67 15.08 16.10
CA LEU A 134 11.49 16.47 15.67
C LEU A 134 10.86 17.32 16.76
N ALA A 135 9.80 16.86 17.41
CA ALA A 135 9.16 17.55 18.52
C ALA A 135 10.15 17.81 19.66
N ASP A 136 10.90 16.80 20.08
CA ASP A 136 11.91 16.91 21.14
C ASP A 136 13.01 17.89 20.78
N ILE A 137 13.55 17.84 19.55
CA ILE A 137 14.57 18.77 19.09
C ILE A 137 14.02 20.20 19.09
N LEU A 138 12.83 20.44 18.54
CA LEU A 138 12.27 21.78 18.43
C LEU A 138 11.97 22.37 19.82
N CYS A 139 11.39 21.61 20.74
CA CYS A 139 11.14 22.05 22.12
C CYS A 139 12.43 22.34 22.89
N ASN A 140 13.48 21.53 22.72
CA ASN A 140 14.73 21.71 23.46
C ASN A 140 15.58 22.87 22.94
N PHE A 141 15.52 23.17 21.63
CA PHE A 141 16.41 24.15 20.99
C PHE A 141 15.71 25.44 20.54
N ALA A 142 14.39 25.55 20.66
CA ALA A 142 13.64 26.80 20.50
C ALA A 142 13.03 27.24 21.85
N PRO A 143 13.70 28.10 22.64
CA PRO A 143 13.33 28.39 24.04
C PRO A 143 11.92 28.94 24.27
N SER A 144 11.30 29.55 23.25
CA SER A 144 9.93 30.05 23.33
C SER A 144 8.89 28.93 23.26
N VAL A 145 9.22 27.79 22.67
CA VAL A 145 8.30 26.67 22.43
C VAL A 145 8.13 25.88 23.72
N GLN A 146 6.92 25.93 24.28
CA GLN A 146 6.55 25.23 25.51
C GLN A 146 5.88 23.89 25.24
N THR A 147 5.26 23.74 24.07
CA THR A 147 4.50 22.54 23.70
C THR A 147 4.63 22.28 22.20
N ALA A 148 4.73 21.01 21.85
CA ALA A 148 4.65 20.53 20.48
C ALA A 148 3.46 19.58 20.32
N THR A 149 2.67 19.74 19.27
CA THR A 149 1.58 18.85 18.89
C THR A 149 1.88 18.18 17.57
N ILE A 150 1.88 16.85 17.55
CA ILE A 150 2.04 16.06 16.34
C ILE A 150 0.65 15.74 15.79
N PHE A 151 0.42 16.06 14.52
CA PHE A 151 -0.82 15.77 13.82
C PHE A 151 -0.76 14.34 13.29
N GLY A 152 -1.56 13.46 13.88
CA GLY A 152 -1.54 12.02 13.59
C GLY A 152 -2.38 11.59 12.39
N ASP A 153 -3.21 12.48 11.85
CA ASP A 153 -4.06 12.19 10.69
C ASP A 153 -3.24 12.08 9.39
N VAL A 154 -3.84 11.45 8.38
CA VAL A 154 -3.23 11.25 7.07
C VAL A 154 -2.90 12.58 6.40
N THR A 155 -1.68 12.69 5.87
CA THR A 155 -1.21 13.86 5.12
C THR A 155 -0.67 13.42 3.76
N PHE A 156 -1.49 13.52 2.71
CA PHE A 156 -1.11 13.12 1.35
C PHE A 156 -0.36 14.20 0.55
N GLY A 157 -0.41 15.45 1.01
CA GLY A 157 0.08 16.60 0.28
C GLY A 157 -0.16 17.90 1.03
N ALA A 158 0.38 19.01 0.53
CA ALA A 158 0.10 20.34 1.09
C ALA A 158 -1.36 20.77 0.99
N CYS A 159 -2.15 20.16 0.09
CA CYS A 159 -3.60 20.35 0.04
C CYS A 159 -4.32 19.80 1.30
N CYS A 160 -3.67 18.92 2.06
CA CYS A 160 -4.18 18.36 3.31
C CYS A 160 -3.70 19.16 4.53
N ILE A 161 -3.18 20.37 4.36
CA ILE A 161 -2.71 21.19 5.48
C ILE A 161 -3.82 21.35 6.53
N ASP A 162 -3.53 21.00 7.78
CA ASP A 162 -4.50 21.08 8.87
C ASP A 162 -4.28 22.33 9.73
N ASP A 163 -4.37 23.48 9.08
CA ASP A 163 -4.25 24.77 9.74
C ASP A 163 -5.49 25.12 10.58
N LEU A 164 -6.65 24.57 10.21
CA LEU A 164 -7.90 24.70 10.96
C LEU A 164 -7.84 23.93 12.29
N GLY A 165 -7.41 22.66 12.26
CA GLY A 165 -7.17 21.87 13.46
C GLY A 165 -6.09 22.48 14.36
N ALA A 166 -5.02 23.00 13.76
CA ALA A 166 -3.99 23.75 14.47
C ALA A 166 -4.55 24.97 15.21
N SER A 167 -5.33 25.79 14.52
CA SER A 167 -5.98 26.96 15.13
C SER A 167 -6.89 26.57 16.29
N ALA A 168 -7.69 25.51 16.13
CA ALA A 168 -8.59 25.02 17.16
C ALA A 168 -7.87 24.50 18.42
N LEU A 169 -6.65 23.97 18.27
CA LEU A 169 -5.81 23.48 19.37
C LEU A 169 -4.94 24.57 20.01
N GLY A 170 -4.98 25.81 19.50
CA GLY A 170 -4.14 26.90 19.99
C GLY A 170 -2.68 26.84 19.53
N VAL A 171 -2.39 26.04 18.50
CA VAL A 171 -1.09 26.04 17.83
C VAL A 171 -0.88 27.41 17.17
N ASP A 172 0.21 28.08 17.51
CA ASP A 172 0.55 29.40 16.97
C ASP A 172 1.54 29.33 15.80
N PHE A 173 2.17 28.17 15.59
CA PHE A 173 3.10 27.93 14.49
C PHE A 173 3.04 26.48 13.98
N LEU A 174 2.64 26.27 12.72
CA LEU A 174 2.56 24.95 12.09
C LEU A 174 3.75 24.71 11.16
N ILE A 175 4.44 23.58 11.32
CA ILE A 175 5.46 23.11 10.37
C ILE A 175 4.90 21.93 9.59
N HIS A 176 4.79 22.10 8.27
CA HIS A 176 4.31 21.09 7.33
C HIS A 176 5.48 20.53 6.52
N TYR A 177 5.74 19.24 6.66
CA TYR A 177 6.89 18.58 6.04
C TYR A 177 6.51 17.82 4.76
N GLY A 178 7.47 17.70 3.84
CA GLY A 178 7.44 16.79 2.68
C GLY A 178 6.79 17.34 1.41
N HIS A 179 6.21 18.54 1.44
CA HIS A 179 5.41 19.06 0.32
C HIS A 179 5.67 20.53 0.03
N SER A 180 5.51 20.90 -1.25
CA SER A 180 5.56 22.28 -1.72
C SER A 180 4.39 23.12 -1.18
N CYS A 181 4.63 24.41 -0.99
CA CYS A 181 3.65 25.39 -0.48
C CYS A 181 2.55 25.76 -1.49
N ILE A 182 1.74 24.77 -1.89
CA ILE A 182 0.66 24.97 -2.87
C ILE A 182 -0.49 25.77 -2.27
N VAL A 183 -0.74 25.61 -0.96
CA VAL A 183 -1.62 26.50 -0.20
C VAL A 183 -0.77 27.70 0.25
N PRO A 184 -1.09 28.92 -0.21
CA PRO A 184 -0.35 30.11 0.19
C PRO A 184 -0.41 30.31 1.72
N THR A 185 0.73 30.64 2.34
CA THR A 185 0.85 30.81 3.80
C THR A 185 0.10 32.03 4.34
N ASP A 186 -0.35 32.94 3.48
CA ASP A 186 -1.24 34.06 3.82
C ASP A 186 -2.71 33.66 3.85
N GLN A 187 -3.04 32.46 3.34
CA GLN A 187 -4.39 31.88 3.42
C GLN A 187 -4.55 30.90 4.58
N THR A 188 -3.46 30.53 5.26
CA THR A 188 -3.50 29.65 6.43
C THR A 188 -3.96 30.40 7.68
N THR A 189 -4.73 29.75 8.54
CA THR A 189 -5.26 30.36 9.78
C THR A 189 -4.21 30.46 10.89
N VAL A 190 -3.11 29.72 10.77
CA VAL A 190 -1.94 29.77 11.66
C VAL A 190 -0.69 30.08 10.86
N THR A 191 0.35 30.62 11.51
CA THR A 191 1.64 30.84 10.85
C THR A 191 2.19 29.50 10.39
N THR A 192 2.44 29.33 9.10
CA THR A 192 2.88 28.04 8.53
C THR A 192 4.27 28.12 7.92
N LEU A 193 5.09 27.11 8.19
CA LEU A 193 6.37 26.86 7.55
C LEU A 193 6.31 25.53 6.78
N TYR A 194 6.51 25.61 5.46
CA TYR A 194 6.70 24.43 4.62
C TYR A 194 8.17 24.04 4.55
N ILE A 195 8.46 22.76 4.78
CA ILE A 195 9.78 22.13 4.63
C ILE A 195 9.64 21.00 3.62
N HIS A 196 10.37 21.05 2.50
CA HIS A 196 10.21 20.06 1.42
C HIS A 196 10.77 18.68 1.77
N VAL A 197 11.73 18.62 2.69
CA VAL A 197 12.50 17.41 3.03
C VAL A 197 13.20 16.86 1.80
N GLU A 198 14.24 17.57 1.34
CA GLU A 198 15.03 17.15 0.17
C GLU A 198 15.70 15.80 0.45
N VAL A 199 15.66 14.91 -0.54
CA VAL A 199 16.33 13.61 -0.51
C VAL A 199 17.56 13.66 -1.40
N GLU A 200 18.66 13.10 -0.91
CA GLU A 200 19.92 13.09 -1.64
C GLU A 200 19.80 12.29 -2.96
N VAL A 201 20.29 12.89 -4.05
CA VAL A 201 20.39 12.25 -5.37
C VAL A 201 21.85 12.23 -5.77
N ASN A 202 22.37 11.06 -6.14
CA ASN A 202 23.68 10.96 -6.77
C ASN A 202 23.62 11.55 -8.19
N VAL A 203 23.99 12.84 -8.30
CA VAL A 203 23.92 13.62 -9.54
C VAL A 203 24.86 13.06 -10.59
N ASP A 204 26.09 12.67 -10.23
CA ASP A 204 27.06 12.13 -11.18
C ASP A 204 26.54 10.84 -11.81
N HIS A 205 26.03 9.91 -10.99
CA HIS A 205 25.44 8.68 -11.50
C HIS A 205 24.22 8.93 -12.39
N LEU A 206 23.34 9.89 -12.04
CA LEU A 206 22.21 10.26 -12.88
C LEU A 206 22.68 10.78 -14.25
N VAL A 207 23.66 11.69 -14.26
CA VAL A 207 24.24 12.24 -15.49
C VAL A 207 24.86 11.13 -16.34
N ASP A 208 25.71 10.28 -15.76
CA ASP A 208 26.36 9.16 -16.45
C ASP A 208 25.32 8.17 -17.02
N THR A 209 24.27 7.89 -16.26
CA THR A 209 23.16 7.03 -16.70
C THR A 209 22.47 7.62 -17.92
N VAL A 210 22.24 8.94 -17.94
CA VAL A 210 21.61 9.61 -19.08
C VAL A 210 22.51 9.58 -20.31
N LEU A 211 23.79 9.94 -20.15
CA LEU A 211 24.77 9.94 -21.24
C LEU A 211 24.98 8.53 -21.82
N HIS A 212 24.91 7.49 -21.00
CA HIS A 212 25.04 6.11 -21.45
C HIS A 212 23.83 5.61 -22.26
N ASN A 213 22.62 6.07 -21.93
CA ASN A 213 21.38 5.52 -22.48
C ASN A 213 20.75 6.37 -23.60
N PHE A 214 21.14 7.64 -23.75
CA PHE A 214 20.54 8.56 -24.71
C PHE A 214 21.60 9.23 -25.58
N SER A 215 21.36 9.25 -26.89
CA SER A 215 22.24 9.96 -27.82
C SER A 215 22.16 11.49 -27.61
N PRO A 216 23.25 12.24 -27.88
CA PRO A 216 23.33 13.70 -27.69
C PRO A 216 22.25 14.52 -28.42
N GLU A 217 21.77 14.00 -29.55
CA GLU A 217 20.76 14.64 -30.39
C GLU A 217 19.37 14.68 -29.72
N LYS A 218 19.14 13.85 -28.70
CA LYS A 218 17.82 13.68 -28.08
C LYS A 218 17.48 14.85 -27.18
N ARG A 219 16.25 15.34 -27.31
CA ARG A 219 15.65 16.35 -26.43
C ARG A 219 15.02 15.62 -25.25
N LEU A 220 15.51 15.90 -24.05
CA LEU A 220 15.07 15.23 -22.83
C LEU A 220 14.36 16.23 -21.92
N ALA A 221 13.19 15.88 -21.41
CA ALA A 221 12.52 16.62 -20.34
C ALA A 221 12.78 15.95 -18.99
N PHE A 222 13.16 16.73 -18.00
CA PHE A 222 13.38 16.29 -16.63
C PHE A 222 12.23 16.74 -15.75
N MET A 223 11.64 15.78 -15.04
CA MET A 223 10.58 16.03 -14.07
C MET A 223 10.87 15.26 -12.76
N SER A 224 10.32 15.72 -11.65
CA SER A 224 10.43 15.03 -10.36
C SER A 224 9.29 15.42 -9.42
N SER A 225 9.17 14.72 -8.29
CA SER A 225 8.48 15.29 -7.12
C SER A 225 9.38 16.32 -6.43
N VAL A 226 8.83 17.09 -5.49
CA VAL A 226 9.56 18.18 -4.81
C VAL A 226 10.83 17.69 -4.11
N GLN A 227 10.81 16.49 -3.51
CA GLN A 227 11.93 15.96 -2.72
C GLN A 227 13.21 15.77 -3.53
N PHE A 228 13.11 15.53 -4.84
CA PHE A 228 14.24 15.28 -5.72
C PHE A 228 14.57 16.47 -6.65
N SER A 229 13.80 17.55 -6.57
CA SER A 229 13.87 18.68 -7.50
C SER A 229 15.26 19.32 -7.57
N SER A 230 15.92 19.48 -6.42
CA SER A 230 17.27 20.04 -6.31
C SER A 230 18.31 19.18 -7.03
N GLY A 231 18.33 17.87 -6.77
CA GLY A 231 19.24 16.93 -7.42
C GLY A 231 18.99 16.80 -8.93
N MET A 232 17.72 16.76 -9.34
CA MET A 232 17.32 16.76 -10.75
C MET A 232 17.80 18.03 -11.45
N MET A 233 17.59 19.22 -10.87
CA MET A 233 18.02 20.48 -11.48
C MET A 233 19.55 20.60 -11.58
N GLN A 234 20.28 20.04 -10.62
CA GLN A 234 21.75 19.95 -10.70
C GLN A 234 22.20 19.05 -11.86
N ALA A 235 21.53 17.92 -12.07
CA ALA A 235 21.81 17.04 -13.21
C ALA A 235 21.49 17.73 -14.55
N VAL A 236 20.35 18.42 -14.65
CA VAL A 236 20.00 19.22 -15.83
C VAL A 236 21.07 20.26 -16.15
N GLU A 237 21.54 20.99 -15.15
CA GLU A 237 22.58 22.02 -15.34
C GLU A 237 23.95 21.42 -15.70
N ARG A 238 24.30 20.25 -15.15
CA ARG A 238 25.51 19.51 -15.54
C ARG A 238 25.42 19.05 -17.00
N LEU A 239 24.31 18.42 -17.39
CA LEU A 239 24.09 17.95 -18.76
C LEU A 239 24.12 19.08 -19.80
N ARG A 240 23.69 20.30 -19.44
CA ARG A 240 23.78 21.47 -20.33
C ARG A 240 25.21 21.90 -20.66
N LYS A 241 26.18 21.56 -19.81
CA LYS A 241 27.59 21.95 -19.96
C LYS A 241 28.40 20.93 -20.75
N GLU A 242 27.85 19.75 -21.00
CA GLU A 242 28.49 18.74 -21.83
C GLU A 242 28.36 19.13 -23.31
N GLU A 243 29.48 19.32 -24.01
CA GLU A 243 29.50 19.79 -25.42
C GLU A 243 28.83 18.80 -26.39
N ASP A 244 28.89 17.51 -26.08
CA ASP A 244 28.21 16.41 -26.78
C ASP A 244 27.04 15.85 -25.96
N GLY A 245 26.38 16.68 -25.14
CA GLY A 245 25.31 16.25 -24.23
C GLY A 245 23.90 16.28 -24.83
N ALA A 246 23.02 15.39 -24.34
CA ALA A 246 21.57 15.45 -24.62
C ALA A 246 21.00 16.82 -24.27
N ARG A 247 20.06 17.37 -25.06
CA ARG A 247 19.49 18.72 -24.85
C ARG A 247 18.44 18.68 -23.73
N PRO A 248 18.75 19.10 -22.48
CA PRO A 248 17.87 18.85 -21.35
C PRO A 248 17.00 20.08 -21.05
N SER A 249 15.72 19.84 -20.83
CA SER A 249 14.72 20.82 -20.44
C SER A 249 14.07 20.40 -19.12
N ALA A 250 13.49 21.35 -18.39
CA ALA A 250 12.70 21.07 -17.20
C ALA A 250 11.42 21.91 -17.30
N PRO A 251 10.28 21.31 -17.68
CA PRO A 251 9.04 22.04 -17.92
C PRO A 251 8.40 22.47 -16.60
N GLN A 252 7.59 23.54 -16.62
CA GLN A 252 6.96 24.10 -15.42
C GLN A 252 5.48 24.33 -15.64
N VAL A 253 4.68 24.06 -14.61
CA VAL A 253 3.29 24.49 -14.51
C VAL A 253 3.12 25.25 -13.19
N LYS A 254 2.66 26.49 -13.25
CA LYS A 254 2.48 27.31 -12.04
C LYS A 254 1.30 26.77 -11.21
N PRO A 255 1.37 26.82 -9.86
CA PRO A 255 2.40 27.47 -9.05
C PRO A 255 3.65 26.61 -8.76
N LEU A 256 3.75 25.40 -9.33
CA LEU A 256 4.84 24.47 -9.03
C LEU A 256 6.20 24.98 -9.51
N GLY A 257 7.26 24.48 -8.87
CA GLY A 257 8.63 24.69 -9.27
C GLY A 257 8.95 24.12 -10.65
N VAL A 258 10.11 24.50 -11.18
CA VAL A 258 10.61 24.01 -12.46
C VAL A 258 10.86 22.49 -12.39
N GLY A 259 10.28 21.75 -13.32
CA GLY A 259 10.33 20.28 -13.38
C GLY A 259 9.49 19.57 -12.30
N GLU A 260 8.80 20.31 -11.43
CA GLU A 260 8.02 19.72 -10.35
C GLU A 260 6.68 19.16 -10.87
N THR A 261 6.31 17.98 -10.38
CA THR A 261 5.06 17.28 -10.71
C THR A 261 4.33 16.81 -9.46
N LEU A 262 3.00 17.01 -9.44
CA LEU A 262 2.08 16.51 -8.43
C LEU A 262 1.15 15.45 -9.01
N GLY A 263 0.51 14.67 -8.12
CA GLY A 263 -0.54 13.73 -8.53
C GLY A 263 -1.73 14.40 -9.22
N CYS A 264 -2.05 15.65 -8.85
CA CYS A 264 -3.19 16.40 -9.41
C CYS A 264 -2.80 17.42 -10.49
N THR A 265 -1.51 17.76 -10.62
CA THR A 265 -1.04 18.82 -11.50
C THR A 265 0.32 18.44 -12.08
N SER A 266 0.40 18.30 -13.41
CA SER A 266 1.62 17.92 -14.12
C SER A 266 1.94 18.92 -15.23
N PRO A 267 3.23 19.26 -15.46
CA PRO A 267 3.63 20.08 -16.58
C PRO A 267 3.52 19.32 -17.91
N HIS A 268 3.25 20.05 -18.99
CA HIS A 268 3.41 19.54 -20.34
C HIS A 268 4.90 19.53 -20.70
N ALA A 269 5.40 18.36 -21.14
CA ALA A 269 6.79 18.16 -21.54
C ALA A 269 7.16 18.89 -22.85
N GLY A 270 6.15 19.31 -23.63
CA GLY A 270 6.35 19.92 -24.94
C GLY A 270 6.82 18.92 -25.99
N ASP A 271 7.58 19.42 -26.96
CA ASP A 271 8.15 18.63 -28.05
C ASP A 271 9.55 18.13 -27.67
N VAL A 272 9.58 16.95 -27.04
CA VAL A 272 10.78 16.25 -26.58
C VAL A 272 10.75 14.79 -27.03
N ASP A 273 11.91 14.14 -27.05
CA ASP A 273 12.00 12.73 -27.42
C ASP A 273 11.64 11.80 -26.26
N ALA A 274 12.00 12.17 -25.03
CA ALA A 274 11.75 11.37 -23.83
C ALA A 274 11.65 12.23 -22.57
N VAL A 275 11.00 11.69 -21.54
CA VAL A 275 10.97 12.25 -20.18
C VAL A 275 11.78 11.36 -19.25
N ILE A 276 12.71 11.96 -18.51
CA ILE A 276 13.39 11.34 -17.38
C ILE A 276 12.74 11.90 -16.10
N PHE A 277 12.07 11.01 -15.38
CA PHE A 277 11.41 11.33 -14.13
C PHE A 277 12.25 10.82 -12.97
N VAL A 278 12.68 11.71 -12.07
CA VAL A 278 13.49 11.36 -10.91
C VAL A 278 12.57 11.12 -9.71
N CYS A 279 12.37 9.85 -9.34
CA CYS A 279 11.56 9.45 -8.18
C CYS A 279 11.74 7.98 -7.78
N ASP A 280 11.40 7.70 -6.53
CA ASP A 280 11.31 6.36 -5.93
C ASP A 280 9.93 5.69 -6.14
N GLY A 281 8.87 6.46 -6.44
CA GLY A 281 7.50 5.96 -6.59
C GLY A 281 6.80 6.37 -7.88
N ARG A 282 5.83 5.57 -8.33
CA ARG A 282 5.12 5.81 -9.60
C ARG A 282 3.99 6.84 -9.54
N PHE A 283 3.52 7.24 -8.36
CA PHE A 283 2.35 8.12 -8.20
C PHE A 283 2.45 9.43 -9.01
N HIS A 284 3.52 10.20 -8.81
CA HIS A 284 3.76 11.46 -9.53
C HIS A 284 4.09 11.24 -11.01
N LEU A 285 4.89 10.21 -11.30
CA LEU A 285 5.25 9.81 -12.67
C LEU A 285 4.01 9.45 -13.50
N GLU A 286 3.04 8.74 -12.95
CA GLU A 286 1.80 8.43 -13.65
C GLU A 286 1.02 9.68 -14.01
N SER A 287 1.00 10.70 -13.14
CA SER A 287 0.40 12.00 -13.46
C SER A 287 1.06 12.64 -14.68
N ALA A 288 2.40 12.62 -14.74
CA ALA A 288 3.15 13.11 -15.90
C ALA A 288 2.85 12.31 -17.18
N MET A 289 2.73 10.99 -17.07
CA MET A 289 2.38 10.13 -18.20
C MET A 289 0.96 10.42 -18.72
N ILE A 290 -0.02 10.55 -17.82
CA ILE A 290 -1.42 10.90 -18.15
C ILE A 290 -1.49 12.24 -18.88
N GLN A 291 -0.71 13.24 -18.42
CA GLN A 291 -0.71 14.59 -19.00
C GLN A 291 0.00 14.66 -20.36
N ASN A 292 0.90 13.72 -20.65
CA ASN A 292 1.74 13.71 -21.86
C ASN A 292 1.60 12.38 -22.64
N PRO A 293 0.39 12.03 -23.10
CA PRO A 293 0.11 10.76 -23.78
C PRO A 293 0.86 10.62 -25.12
N HIS A 294 1.29 11.74 -25.73
CA HIS A 294 2.07 11.75 -26.97
C HIS A 294 3.48 11.16 -26.81
N LEU A 295 3.99 11.06 -25.59
CA LEU A 295 5.29 10.47 -25.26
C LEU A 295 5.16 9.01 -24.79
N ARG A 296 4.05 8.34 -25.10
CA ARG A 296 3.82 6.94 -24.70
C ARG A 296 4.98 6.04 -25.13
N GLY A 297 5.55 5.33 -24.15
CA GLY A 297 6.71 4.46 -24.37
C GLY A 297 8.07 5.15 -24.24
N ASN A 298 8.10 6.48 -24.10
CA ASN A 298 9.33 7.27 -23.93
C ASN A 298 9.38 8.00 -22.57
N PHE A 299 8.81 7.36 -21.55
CA PHE A 299 8.98 7.76 -20.16
C PHE A 299 10.01 6.85 -19.50
N PHE A 300 10.89 7.45 -18.70
CA PHE A 300 11.90 6.73 -17.95
C PHE A 300 11.89 7.20 -16.50
N ARG A 301 11.87 6.26 -15.56
CA ARG A 301 12.02 6.56 -14.13
C ARG A 301 13.44 6.27 -13.71
N TYR A 302 14.10 7.28 -13.18
CA TYR A 302 15.35 7.13 -12.45
C TYR A 302 15.04 7.08 -10.96
N ASP A 303 15.36 5.96 -10.33
CA ASP A 303 15.20 5.74 -8.89
C ASP A 303 16.53 6.06 -8.18
N PRO A 304 16.62 7.15 -7.39
CA PRO A 304 17.85 7.53 -6.70
C PRO A 304 18.30 6.54 -5.62
N ALA A 305 17.38 5.72 -5.07
CA ALA A 305 17.70 4.80 -4.00
C ALA A 305 18.38 3.53 -4.52
N CYS A 306 17.89 2.98 -5.64
CA CYS A 306 18.46 1.78 -6.26
C CYS A 306 19.32 2.07 -7.50
N LEU A 307 19.57 3.35 -7.81
CA LEU A 307 20.41 3.80 -8.92
C LEU A 307 20.03 3.15 -10.26
N THR A 308 18.73 3.00 -10.52
CA THR A 308 18.23 2.29 -11.70
C THR A 308 17.38 3.19 -12.57
N LEU A 309 17.63 3.16 -13.88
CA LEU A 309 16.76 3.75 -14.90
C LEU A 309 15.86 2.66 -15.50
N THR A 310 14.55 2.87 -15.42
CA THR A 310 13.54 1.94 -15.96
C THR A 310 12.66 2.65 -16.98
N ARG A 311 12.31 1.97 -18.07
CA ARG A 311 11.33 2.49 -19.01
C ARG A 311 9.93 2.24 -18.46
N GLU A 312 9.09 3.26 -18.52
CA GLU A 312 7.80 3.28 -17.85
C GLU A 312 6.66 3.52 -18.84
N GLY A 313 5.52 2.91 -18.54
CA GLY A 313 4.33 3.00 -19.38
C GLY A 313 3.07 3.20 -18.55
N PHE A 314 2.07 3.83 -19.17
CA PHE A 314 0.74 3.99 -18.60
C PHE A 314 -0.33 3.49 -19.57
N ALA A 315 -1.24 2.66 -19.06
CA ALA A 315 -2.35 2.08 -19.82
C ALA A 315 -3.47 3.11 -20.06
N HIS A 316 -3.22 4.08 -20.94
CA HIS A 316 -4.18 5.14 -21.30
C HIS A 316 -5.48 4.59 -21.86
N ALA A 317 -5.41 3.51 -22.65
CA ALA A 317 -6.59 2.85 -23.20
C ALA A 317 -7.52 2.34 -22.10
N GLU A 318 -6.97 1.68 -21.07
CA GLU A 318 -7.74 1.19 -19.93
C GLU A 318 -8.27 2.33 -19.05
N LEU A 319 -7.49 3.39 -18.84
CA LEU A 319 -7.99 4.60 -18.17
C LEU A 319 -9.22 5.15 -18.90
N HIS A 320 -9.13 5.34 -20.22
CA HIS A 320 -10.25 5.86 -21.02
C HIS A 320 -11.45 4.90 -21.02
N LYS A 321 -11.23 3.60 -21.14
CA LYS A 321 -12.30 2.58 -21.10
C LYS A 321 -13.02 2.58 -19.76
N SER A 322 -12.29 2.55 -18.65
CA SER A 322 -12.84 2.59 -17.29
C SER A 322 -13.64 3.87 -17.04
N ARG A 323 -13.08 5.03 -17.43
CA ARG A 323 -13.77 6.33 -17.31
C ARG A 323 -15.04 6.39 -18.15
N LYS A 324 -15.02 5.91 -19.40
CA LYS A 324 -16.21 5.83 -20.26
C LYS A 324 -17.29 4.92 -19.66
N ALA A 325 -16.90 3.78 -19.10
CA ALA A 325 -17.84 2.88 -18.44
C ALA A 325 -18.48 3.52 -17.20
N ALA A 326 -17.70 4.20 -16.36
CA ALA A 326 -18.21 4.93 -15.20
C ALA A 326 -19.19 6.05 -15.60
N ILE A 327 -18.86 6.82 -16.65
CA ILE A 327 -19.75 7.86 -17.19
C ILE A 327 -21.04 7.24 -17.76
N ALA A 328 -20.94 6.13 -18.49
CA ALA A 328 -22.11 5.45 -19.03
C ALA A 328 -23.02 4.91 -17.92
N ALA A 329 -22.45 4.34 -16.86
CA ALA A 329 -23.21 3.87 -15.70
C ALA A 329 -23.89 5.02 -14.95
N ALA A 330 -23.24 6.18 -14.84
CA ALA A 330 -23.80 7.35 -14.18
C ALA A 330 -24.89 8.07 -15.00
N LYS A 331 -24.99 7.80 -16.31
CA LYS A 331 -25.93 8.48 -17.21
C LYS A 331 -27.39 8.26 -16.81
N ASP A 332 -27.72 7.08 -16.30
CA ASP A 332 -29.08 6.69 -15.93
C ASP A 332 -29.35 6.88 -14.42
N ALA A 333 -28.45 7.54 -13.70
CA ALA A 333 -28.57 7.78 -12.26
C ALA A 333 -29.74 8.74 -11.95
N LYS A 334 -30.57 8.35 -10.98
CA LYS A 334 -31.67 9.18 -10.46
C LYS A 334 -31.30 9.87 -9.16
N SER A 335 -30.35 9.30 -8.43
CA SER A 335 -29.75 9.89 -7.25
C SER A 335 -28.22 10.00 -7.36
N VAL A 336 -27.68 11.16 -6.98
CA VAL A 336 -26.24 11.44 -7.01
C VAL A 336 -25.73 11.85 -5.62
N GLY A 337 -24.66 11.21 -5.16
CA GLY A 337 -23.93 11.61 -3.97
C GLY A 337 -22.79 12.56 -4.34
N LEU A 338 -22.85 13.79 -3.85
CA LEU A 338 -21.83 14.82 -4.02
C LEU A 338 -20.89 14.79 -2.81
N VAL A 339 -19.67 14.27 -3.01
CA VAL A 339 -18.67 14.25 -1.94
C VAL A 339 -17.84 15.52 -1.98
N LEU A 340 -17.94 16.36 -0.95
CA LEU A 340 -17.01 17.46 -0.73
C LEU A 340 -15.91 17.00 0.24
N GLY A 341 -14.66 17.04 -0.23
CA GLY A 341 -13.51 16.69 0.58
C GLY A 341 -13.30 17.71 1.72
N THR A 342 -13.08 17.24 2.94
CA THR A 342 -12.82 18.10 4.11
C THR A 342 -11.44 17.88 4.73
N LEU A 343 -10.57 17.12 4.07
CA LEU A 343 -9.19 16.94 4.53
C LEU A 343 -8.37 18.18 4.15
N GLY A 344 -8.00 18.96 5.16
CA GLY A 344 -7.30 20.23 5.02
C GLY A 344 -8.05 21.21 4.13
N ARG A 345 -7.45 21.59 3.01
CA ARG A 345 -7.97 22.57 2.04
C ARG A 345 -8.41 21.89 0.72
N GLN A 346 -8.65 20.59 0.73
CA GLN A 346 -9.22 19.90 -0.43
C GLN A 346 -10.68 20.30 -0.68
N GLY A 347 -11.13 20.11 -1.93
CA GLY A 347 -12.50 20.43 -2.34
C GLY A 347 -12.68 21.89 -2.72
N SER A 348 -13.84 22.19 -3.30
CA SER A 348 -14.20 23.54 -3.72
C SER A 348 -15.71 23.71 -3.61
N VAL A 349 -16.13 24.60 -2.72
CA VAL A 349 -17.56 24.92 -2.53
C VAL A 349 -18.14 25.52 -3.82
N GLY A 350 -17.38 26.35 -4.53
CA GLY A 350 -17.84 26.90 -5.82
C GLY A 350 -18.06 25.82 -6.89
N VAL A 351 -17.22 24.78 -6.94
CA VAL A 351 -17.43 23.63 -7.85
C VAL A 351 -18.62 22.79 -7.41
N LEU A 352 -18.78 22.59 -6.11
CA LEU A 352 -19.95 21.89 -5.55
C LEU A 352 -21.25 22.60 -5.93
N GLU A 353 -21.35 23.91 -5.65
CA GLU A 353 -22.54 24.71 -5.97
C GLU A 353 -22.89 24.67 -7.47
N GLU A 354 -21.89 24.67 -8.34
CA GLU A 354 -22.13 24.56 -9.78
C GLU A 354 -22.68 23.19 -10.18
N ILE A 355 -22.17 22.11 -9.56
CA ILE A 355 -22.69 20.76 -9.78
C ILE A 355 -24.12 20.63 -9.23
N GLU A 356 -24.40 21.21 -8.05
CA GLU A 356 -25.74 21.25 -7.46
C GLU A 356 -26.73 21.92 -8.43
N ARG A 357 -26.40 23.10 -8.97
CA ARG A 357 -27.24 23.80 -9.98
C ARG A 357 -27.49 22.97 -11.24
N LEU A 358 -26.51 22.19 -11.68
CA LEU A 358 -26.66 21.30 -12.85
C LEU A 358 -27.60 20.15 -12.56
N LEU A 359 -27.49 19.52 -11.39
CA LEU A 359 -28.36 18.42 -10.98
C LEU A 359 -29.79 18.88 -10.74
N GLU A 360 -29.98 20.07 -10.15
CA GLU A 360 -31.29 20.73 -10.01
C GLU A 360 -31.95 20.95 -11.38
N ARG A 361 -31.20 21.46 -12.36
CA ARG A 361 -31.70 21.66 -13.74
C ARG A 361 -32.08 20.36 -14.45
N LEU A 362 -31.43 19.26 -14.09
CA LEU A 362 -31.67 17.93 -14.66
C LEU A 362 -32.74 17.13 -13.90
N ASP A 363 -33.34 17.71 -12.84
CA ASP A 363 -34.30 17.04 -11.96
C ASP A 363 -33.74 15.73 -11.35
N VAL A 364 -32.44 15.72 -11.04
CA VAL A 364 -31.74 14.58 -10.42
C VAL A 364 -31.64 14.85 -8.92
N THR A 365 -32.10 13.89 -8.10
CA THR A 365 -31.99 14.00 -6.65
C THR A 365 -30.52 13.92 -6.24
N TYR A 366 -30.07 14.77 -5.30
CA TYR A 366 -28.69 14.70 -4.84
C TYR A 366 -28.57 14.86 -3.32
N PHE A 367 -27.46 14.33 -2.80
CA PHE A 367 -27.07 14.45 -1.40
C PHE A 367 -25.66 15.01 -1.33
N THR A 368 -25.43 16.00 -0.47
CA THR A 368 -24.08 16.53 -0.23
C THR A 368 -23.49 15.85 1.01
N ILE A 369 -22.36 15.16 0.84
CA ILE A 369 -21.65 14.42 1.88
C ILE A 369 -20.28 15.05 2.10
N LEU A 370 -20.00 15.42 3.36
CA LEU A 370 -18.68 15.89 3.77
C LEU A 370 -17.82 14.70 4.22
N LEU A 371 -16.64 14.52 3.64
CA LEU A 371 -15.72 13.44 4.01
C LEU A 371 -14.27 13.93 4.03
N SER A 372 -13.56 13.68 5.14
CA SER A 372 -12.12 13.90 5.21
C SER A 372 -11.40 12.84 4.38
N GLU A 373 -11.60 11.58 4.73
CA GLU A 373 -11.14 10.43 3.96
C GLU A 373 -12.31 9.81 3.21
N ILE A 374 -12.16 9.74 1.89
CA ILE A 374 -13.14 9.15 0.98
C ILE A 374 -12.66 7.73 0.67
N SER A 375 -13.55 6.75 0.76
CA SER A 375 -13.23 5.37 0.40
C SER A 375 -14.47 4.66 -0.18
N PRO A 376 -14.31 3.72 -1.13
CA PRO A 376 -15.43 2.96 -1.69
C PRO A 376 -16.29 2.28 -0.61
N GLU A 377 -15.67 1.79 0.47
CA GLU A 377 -16.35 1.12 1.59
C GLU A 377 -17.28 2.08 2.33
N ARG A 378 -16.84 3.32 2.55
CA ARG A 378 -17.67 4.34 3.20
C ARG A 378 -18.82 4.76 2.30
N LEU A 379 -18.57 4.91 1.00
CA LEU A 379 -19.62 5.23 0.02
C LEU A 379 -20.67 4.13 -0.08
N ALA A 380 -20.26 2.85 -0.05
CA ALA A 380 -21.15 1.70 -0.12
C ALA A 380 -22.14 1.57 1.06
N LEU A 381 -21.92 2.28 2.18
CA LEU A 381 -22.87 2.33 3.31
C LEU A 381 -24.11 3.17 3.00
N MET A 382 -24.13 3.89 1.88
CA MET A 382 -25.23 4.76 1.44
C MET A 382 -25.86 4.19 0.16
N PRO A 383 -26.65 3.10 0.25
CA PRO A 383 -27.11 2.34 -0.92
C PRO A 383 -28.15 3.06 -1.79
N ASN A 384 -28.72 4.17 -1.31
CA ASN A 384 -29.73 4.95 -2.03
C ASN A 384 -29.10 5.97 -3.01
N VAL A 385 -27.81 5.84 -3.30
CA VAL A 385 -27.05 6.70 -4.22
C VAL A 385 -26.65 5.89 -5.46
N ASP A 386 -27.16 6.27 -6.62
CA ASP A 386 -26.89 5.55 -7.88
C ASP A 386 -25.50 5.88 -8.45
N ALA A 387 -25.06 7.13 -8.30
CA ALA A 387 -23.75 7.59 -8.78
C ALA A 387 -23.07 8.55 -7.80
N TRP A 388 -21.74 8.57 -7.82
CA TRP A 388 -20.93 9.42 -6.94
C TRP A 388 -20.14 10.42 -7.77
N VAL A 389 -20.21 11.70 -7.36
CA VAL A 389 -19.37 12.77 -7.89
C VAL A 389 -18.48 13.27 -6.76
N GLN A 390 -17.19 13.33 -7.03
CA GLN A 390 -16.19 13.69 -6.03
C GLN A 390 -15.63 15.09 -6.32
N VAL A 391 -15.82 16.00 -5.37
CA VAL A 391 -15.24 17.35 -5.33
C VAL A 391 -14.14 17.38 -4.25
N ALA A 392 -13.02 16.69 -4.53
CA ALA A 392 -11.87 16.55 -3.63
C ALA A 392 -10.60 16.20 -4.45
N CYS A 393 -9.68 15.39 -3.91
CA CYS A 393 -8.47 14.95 -4.62
C CYS A 393 -8.80 14.16 -5.92
N PRO A 394 -8.42 14.66 -7.12
CA PRO A 394 -8.80 14.02 -8.39
C PRO A 394 -8.19 12.64 -8.59
N ARG A 395 -7.08 12.33 -7.90
CA ARG A 395 -6.41 11.02 -7.99
C ARG A 395 -7.24 9.89 -7.45
N LEU A 396 -8.10 10.12 -6.45
CA LEU A 396 -8.94 9.05 -5.88
C LEU A 396 -9.81 8.39 -6.95
N SER A 397 -10.62 9.15 -7.69
CA SER A 397 -11.49 8.58 -8.73
C SER A 397 -10.75 8.00 -9.95
N MET A 398 -9.50 8.42 -10.20
CA MET A 398 -8.66 7.87 -11.29
C MET A 398 -7.96 6.58 -10.85
N ASP A 399 -7.41 6.58 -9.64
CA ASP A 399 -6.69 5.46 -9.06
C ASP A 399 -7.65 4.37 -8.60
N TRP A 400 -8.85 4.70 -8.08
CA TRP A 400 -9.88 3.71 -7.69
C TRP A 400 -10.51 2.98 -8.86
N GLY A 401 -10.47 3.58 -10.06
CA GLY A 401 -10.72 2.84 -11.31
C GLY A 401 -9.78 1.63 -11.46
N ARG A 402 -8.63 1.63 -10.77
CA ARG A 402 -7.72 0.49 -10.56
C ARG A 402 -7.76 -0.10 -9.13
N ALA A 403 -8.06 0.71 -8.11
CA ALA A 403 -7.87 0.42 -6.68
C ALA A 403 -9.05 -0.27 -5.97
N ASN A 404 -9.97 -0.90 -6.69
CA ASN A 404 -10.90 -1.84 -6.07
C ASN A 404 -10.23 -3.14 -5.52
N ARG A 405 -8.91 -3.16 -5.28
CA ARG A 405 -8.22 -4.18 -4.48
C ARG A 405 -6.86 -3.73 -3.95
N ILE A 406 -6.68 -3.83 -2.63
CA ILE A 406 -5.38 -4.17 -2.04
C ILE A 406 -4.96 -5.51 -2.69
N PRO A 407 -3.81 -5.60 -3.37
CA PRO A 407 -3.36 -6.86 -3.95
C PRO A 407 -3.24 -7.92 -2.85
N GLY A 408 -3.92 -9.05 -3.00
CA GLY A 408 -3.74 -10.19 -2.09
C GLY A 408 -2.35 -10.81 -2.29
N ILE A 409 -1.85 -11.54 -1.29
CA ILE A 409 -0.54 -12.25 -1.37
C ILE A 409 -0.42 -13.06 -2.67
N GLY A 410 -1.49 -13.71 -3.13
CA GLY A 410 -1.49 -14.47 -4.39
C GLY A 410 -1.15 -13.64 -5.63
N TYR A 411 -1.54 -12.36 -5.67
CA TYR A 411 -1.17 -11.44 -6.76
C TYR A 411 0.32 -11.11 -6.72
N GLU A 412 0.87 -10.79 -5.54
CA GLU A 412 2.30 -10.47 -5.39
C GLU A 412 3.18 -11.71 -5.61
N ILE A 413 2.70 -12.91 -5.27
CA ILE A 413 3.37 -14.16 -5.66
C ILE A 413 3.38 -14.30 -7.19
N ALA A 414 2.24 -14.11 -7.88
CA ALA A 414 2.21 -14.20 -9.35
C ALA A 414 3.15 -13.18 -10.01
N ARG A 415 3.15 -11.94 -9.52
CA ARG A 415 4.06 -10.86 -9.95
C ARG A 415 5.53 -11.22 -9.73
N GLY A 416 5.85 -11.72 -8.53
CA GLY A 416 7.20 -12.14 -8.18
C GLY A 416 7.69 -13.34 -8.99
N LEU A 417 6.84 -14.31 -9.27
CA LEU A 417 7.15 -15.44 -10.15
C LEU A 417 7.45 -14.95 -11.57
N ALA A 418 6.60 -14.07 -12.11
CA ALA A 418 6.80 -13.51 -13.45
C ALA A 418 8.11 -12.71 -13.58
N ARG A 419 8.60 -12.12 -12.48
CA ARG A 419 9.87 -11.39 -12.44
C ARG A 419 11.10 -12.28 -12.27
N ARG A 420 10.98 -13.36 -11.48
CA ARG A 420 12.13 -14.19 -11.05
C ARG A 420 12.33 -15.45 -11.90
N LEU A 421 11.28 -15.96 -12.54
CA LEU A 421 11.39 -17.12 -13.41
C LEU A 421 12.08 -16.75 -14.75
N PRO A 422 12.63 -17.75 -15.47
CA PRO A 422 13.27 -17.51 -16.76
C PRO A 422 12.38 -16.77 -17.76
N GLU A 423 13.00 -15.99 -18.63
CA GLU A 423 12.27 -15.27 -19.68
C GLU A 423 11.46 -16.23 -20.58
N GLY A 424 10.25 -15.81 -20.95
CA GLY A 424 9.30 -16.62 -21.70
C GLY A 424 8.46 -17.59 -20.85
N SER A 425 8.68 -17.63 -19.52
CA SER A 425 7.85 -18.42 -18.60
C SER A 425 6.38 -18.04 -18.67
N THR A 426 5.50 -19.03 -18.50
CA THR A 426 4.05 -18.81 -18.43
C THR A 426 3.59 -18.81 -16.98
N VAL A 427 2.96 -17.73 -16.53
CA VAL A 427 2.37 -17.62 -15.19
C VAL A 427 0.86 -17.59 -15.33
N VAL A 428 0.20 -18.63 -14.81
CA VAL A 428 -1.26 -18.75 -14.82
C VAL A 428 -1.81 -18.24 -13.48
N ILE A 429 -2.55 -17.13 -13.53
CA ILE A 429 -3.29 -16.58 -12.39
C ILE A 429 -4.65 -17.26 -12.34
N THR A 430 -5.05 -17.68 -11.14
CA THR A 430 -6.35 -18.30 -10.91
C THR A 430 -7.19 -17.52 -9.90
N ALA A 431 -8.49 -17.45 -10.15
CA ALA A 431 -9.45 -16.79 -9.27
C ALA A 431 -10.87 -17.31 -9.53
N ARG A 432 -11.75 -17.20 -8.51
CA ARG A 432 -13.18 -17.54 -8.66
C ARG A 432 -13.92 -16.57 -9.58
N SER A 433 -13.60 -15.28 -9.49
CA SER A 433 -14.18 -14.22 -10.35
C SER A 433 -13.35 -14.06 -11.62
N PRO A 434 -13.93 -14.31 -12.81
CA PRO A 434 -13.28 -14.09 -14.09
C PRO A 434 -12.87 -12.64 -14.32
N GLU A 435 -13.73 -11.70 -13.94
CA GLU A 435 -13.50 -10.25 -14.11
C GLU A 435 -12.20 -9.86 -13.43
N MET A 436 -12.03 -10.37 -12.21
CA MET A 436 -10.93 -9.96 -11.36
C MET A 436 -9.62 -10.64 -11.69
N GLY A 437 -9.68 -11.90 -12.09
CA GLY A 437 -8.52 -12.59 -12.61
C GLY A 437 -8.04 -11.99 -13.93
N LYS A 438 -8.95 -11.63 -14.84
CA LYS A 438 -8.60 -10.94 -16.10
C LYS A 438 -7.95 -9.58 -15.84
N GLN A 439 -8.48 -8.78 -14.93
CA GLN A 439 -7.89 -7.51 -14.55
C GLN A 439 -6.46 -7.67 -13.97
N ALA A 440 -6.25 -8.70 -13.13
CA ALA A 440 -4.93 -9.01 -12.60
C ALA A 440 -3.94 -9.41 -13.71
N VAL A 441 -4.39 -10.21 -14.67
CA VAL A 441 -3.59 -10.59 -15.84
C VAL A 441 -3.24 -9.39 -16.70
N GLU A 442 -4.21 -8.52 -17.01
CA GLU A 442 -3.97 -7.31 -17.79
C GLU A 442 -2.91 -6.41 -17.12
N THR A 443 -3.02 -6.24 -15.81
CA THR A 443 -2.08 -5.42 -15.03
C THR A 443 -0.67 -6.01 -15.06
N LEU A 444 -0.53 -7.32 -14.79
CA LEU A 444 0.78 -7.98 -14.80
C LEU A 444 1.35 -8.14 -16.21
N ALA A 445 0.52 -8.37 -17.23
CA ALA A 445 0.98 -8.45 -18.61
C ALA A 445 1.60 -7.12 -19.06
N VAL A 446 0.98 -5.99 -18.69
CA VAL A 446 1.55 -4.65 -18.93
C VAL A 446 2.86 -4.46 -18.17
N GLU A 447 2.93 -4.90 -16.92
CA GLU A 447 4.14 -4.76 -16.11
C GLU A 447 5.30 -5.62 -16.62
N MET A 448 5.02 -6.83 -17.09
CA MET A 448 6.04 -7.80 -17.51
C MET A 448 6.46 -7.63 -18.97
N GLY A 449 5.60 -7.08 -19.84
CA GLY A 449 5.85 -7.04 -21.27
C GLY A 449 6.12 -8.44 -21.83
N ASP A 450 7.16 -8.59 -22.64
CA ASP A 450 7.53 -9.87 -23.26
C ASP A 450 8.30 -10.82 -22.31
N ARG A 451 8.64 -10.37 -21.09
CA ARG A 451 9.41 -11.18 -20.13
C ARG A 451 8.69 -12.48 -19.75
N ALA A 452 7.38 -12.41 -19.53
CA ALA A 452 6.59 -13.53 -19.05
C ALA A 452 5.18 -13.51 -19.66
N LYS A 453 4.69 -14.69 -20.03
CA LYS A 453 3.33 -14.88 -20.55
C LYS A 453 2.37 -14.98 -19.38
N ILE A 454 1.60 -13.93 -19.13
CA ILE A 454 0.60 -13.94 -18.05
C ILE A 454 -0.75 -14.39 -18.60
N GLN A 455 -1.33 -15.43 -17.99
CA GLN A 455 -2.59 -16.03 -18.43
C GLN A 455 -3.57 -16.17 -17.27
N PHE A 456 -4.87 -16.19 -17.58
CA PHE A 456 -5.93 -16.37 -16.59
C PHE A 456 -6.62 -17.72 -16.79
N HIS A 457 -6.91 -18.42 -15.68
CA HIS A 457 -7.84 -19.55 -15.67
C HIS A 457 -8.79 -19.45 -14.46
N GLN A 458 -10.09 -19.59 -14.67
CA GLN A 458 -11.05 -19.56 -13.56
C GLN A 458 -10.86 -20.80 -12.67
N LEU A 459 -10.89 -20.61 -11.36
CA LEU A 459 -10.73 -21.70 -10.40
C LEU A 459 -11.56 -21.46 -9.15
N ASP A 460 -12.41 -22.43 -8.82
CA ASP A 460 -12.95 -22.63 -7.48
C ASP A 460 -12.44 -23.97 -6.95
N ILE A 461 -11.52 -23.93 -5.98
CA ILE A 461 -10.96 -25.16 -5.40
C ILE A 461 -12.00 -25.97 -4.61
N GLY A 462 -13.14 -25.35 -4.26
CA GLY A 462 -14.31 -26.00 -3.66
C GLY A 462 -15.10 -26.87 -4.63
N ASP A 463 -14.90 -26.75 -5.95
CA ASP A 463 -15.55 -27.55 -7.00
C ASP A 463 -14.55 -28.48 -7.71
N ALA A 464 -14.84 -29.77 -7.76
CA ALA A 464 -13.98 -30.75 -8.42
C ALA A 464 -13.88 -30.55 -9.93
N LYS A 465 -14.99 -30.20 -10.59
CA LYS A 465 -14.98 -29.97 -12.05
C LYS A 465 -14.12 -28.77 -12.41
N SER A 466 -14.13 -27.72 -11.57
CA SER A 466 -13.26 -26.56 -11.75
C SER A 466 -11.77 -26.91 -11.64
N VAL A 467 -11.38 -27.78 -10.71
CA VAL A 467 -9.99 -28.25 -10.57
C VAL A 467 -9.59 -29.17 -11.73
N GLU A 468 -10.49 -30.05 -12.18
CA GLU A 468 -10.27 -30.92 -13.36
C GLU A 468 -10.05 -30.09 -14.64
N ALA A 469 -10.83 -29.02 -14.83
CA ALA A 469 -10.65 -28.11 -15.95
C ALA A 469 -9.26 -27.44 -15.92
N LEU A 470 -8.80 -27.00 -14.74
CA LEU A 470 -7.45 -26.46 -14.57
C LEU A 470 -6.38 -27.52 -14.87
N ALA A 471 -6.60 -28.78 -14.48
CA ALA A 471 -5.68 -29.88 -14.76
C ALA A 471 -5.53 -30.14 -16.26
N GLN A 472 -6.65 -30.14 -17.00
CA GLN A 472 -6.65 -30.24 -18.47
C GLN A 472 -5.94 -29.05 -19.11
N TYR A 473 -6.18 -27.84 -18.61
CA TYR A 473 -5.48 -26.64 -19.07
C TYR A 473 -3.97 -26.72 -18.82
N ALA A 474 -3.54 -27.11 -17.62
CA ALA A 474 -2.13 -27.29 -17.28
C ALA A 474 -1.46 -28.37 -18.16
N SER A 475 -2.16 -29.47 -18.47
CA SER A 475 -1.72 -30.46 -19.44
C SER A 475 -1.49 -29.86 -20.83
N SER A 476 -2.38 -28.98 -21.30
CA SER A 476 -2.23 -28.32 -22.60
C SER A 476 -1.00 -27.40 -22.66
N LEU A 477 -0.50 -26.95 -21.50
CA LEU A 477 0.73 -26.17 -21.36
C LEU A 477 1.99 -27.04 -21.16
N GLY A 478 1.85 -28.36 -21.14
CA GLY A 478 2.95 -29.31 -20.96
C GLY A 478 3.26 -29.67 -19.50
N GLY A 479 2.36 -29.35 -18.56
CA GLY A 479 2.51 -29.65 -17.13
C GLY A 479 2.98 -28.46 -16.29
N ILE A 480 3.20 -28.71 -15.00
CA ILE A 480 3.40 -27.66 -13.99
C ILE A 480 4.80 -27.76 -13.38
N ASP A 481 5.58 -26.68 -13.50
CA ASP A 481 6.89 -26.53 -12.85
C ASP A 481 6.75 -25.98 -11.41
N VAL A 482 5.84 -25.03 -11.20
CA VAL A 482 5.57 -24.41 -9.90
C VAL A 482 4.06 -24.35 -9.65
N LEU A 483 3.61 -24.92 -8.53
CA LEU A 483 2.24 -24.87 -8.03
C LEU A 483 2.21 -24.12 -6.70
N VAL A 484 1.38 -23.08 -6.61
CA VAL A 484 1.16 -22.33 -5.36
C VAL A 484 -0.29 -22.51 -4.90
N ASN A 485 -0.49 -23.27 -3.82
CA ASN A 485 -1.78 -23.46 -3.18
C ASN A 485 -2.04 -22.30 -2.20
N ASN A 486 -2.39 -21.13 -2.73
CA ASN A 486 -2.64 -19.91 -1.95
C ASN A 486 -4.10 -19.72 -1.49
N ALA A 487 -5.06 -20.32 -2.20
CA ALA A 487 -6.48 -20.10 -1.93
C ALA A 487 -6.84 -20.45 -0.48
N GLY A 488 -7.62 -19.57 0.15
CA GLY A 488 -8.07 -19.77 1.53
C GLY A 488 -9.29 -18.92 1.86
N LEU A 489 -10.08 -19.41 2.80
CA LEU A 489 -11.24 -18.77 3.41
C LEU A 489 -10.95 -18.55 4.90
N ALA A 490 -11.22 -17.34 5.38
CA ALA A 490 -11.25 -17.02 6.80
C ALA A 490 -12.45 -16.09 7.02
N PHE A 491 -13.23 -16.37 8.05
CA PHE A 491 -14.28 -15.47 8.49
C PHE A 491 -13.68 -14.37 9.37
N PRO A 492 -14.12 -13.11 9.25
CA PRO A 492 -13.85 -12.08 10.23
C PRO A 492 -14.25 -12.53 11.66
N MET A 493 -13.54 -12.05 12.68
CA MET A 493 -13.82 -12.39 14.08
C MET A 493 -15.28 -12.10 14.52
N ASN A 494 -15.96 -11.15 13.88
CA ASN A 494 -17.34 -10.76 14.19
C ASN A 494 -18.32 -11.12 13.08
N ASP A 495 -17.97 -12.06 12.22
CA ASP A 495 -18.89 -12.52 11.18
C ASP A 495 -20.14 -13.15 11.83
N PRO A 496 -21.37 -12.75 11.44
CA PRO A 496 -22.60 -13.26 12.04
C PRO A 496 -22.88 -14.72 11.66
N THR A 497 -22.13 -15.31 10.73
CA THR A 497 -22.27 -16.71 10.34
C THR A 497 -22.07 -17.62 11.56
N PRO A 498 -23.00 -18.55 11.86
CA PRO A 498 -22.84 -19.49 12.96
C PRO A 498 -21.55 -20.31 12.85
N PHE A 499 -20.86 -20.56 13.97
CA PHE A 499 -19.60 -21.32 13.99
C PHE A 499 -19.65 -22.67 13.26
N PRO A 500 -20.72 -23.50 13.35
CA PRO A 500 -20.84 -24.72 12.54
C PRO A 500 -20.66 -24.48 11.04
N GLU A 501 -21.28 -23.42 10.53
CA GLU A 501 -21.21 -23.06 9.12
C GLU A 501 -19.84 -22.49 8.76
N GLN A 502 -19.24 -21.70 9.67
CA GLN A 502 -17.86 -21.25 9.51
C GLN A 502 -16.88 -22.44 9.42
N ALA A 503 -17.01 -23.42 10.32
CA ALA A 503 -16.19 -24.63 10.35
C ALA A 503 -16.34 -25.43 9.04
N ARG A 504 -17.59 -25.72 8.63
CA ARG A 504 -17.91 -26.46 7.42
C ARG A 504 -17.33 -25.80 6.17
N GLN A 505 -17.58 -24.51 5.96
CA GLN A 505 -17.10 -23.79 4.77
C GLN A 505 -15.58 -23.64 4.78
N THR A 506 -14.98 -23.32 5.93
CA THR A 506 -13.54 -23.09 6.05
C THR A 506 -12.74 -24.37 5.84
N VAL A 507 -13.18 -25.50 6.40
CA VAL A 507 -12.55 -26.82 6.18
C VAL A 507 -12.73 -27.27 4.72
N ASN A 508 -13.92 -27.06 4.13
CA ASN A 508 -14.17 -27.39 2.73
C ASN A 508 -13.20 -26.67 1.78
N VAL A 509 -12.95 -25.37 2.00
CA VAL A 509 -12.04 -24.61 1.13
C VAL A 509 -10.57 -24.88 1.48
N ASN A 510 -10.15 -24.65 2.73
CA ASN A 510 -8.74 -24.65 3.09
C ASN A 510 -8.12 -26.04 3.10
N TYR A 511 -8.87 -27.05 3.56
CA TYR A 511 -8.38 -28.43 3.65
C TYR A 511 -8.80 -29.25 2.43
N TYR A 512 -10.11 -29.50 2.24
CA TYR A 512 -10.57 -30.37 1.15
C TYR A 512 -10.29 -29.80 -0.23
N GLY A 513 -10.43 -28.49 -0.42
CA GLY A 513 -10.08 -27.83 -1.68
C GLY A 513 -8.58 -27.94 -2.00
N THR A 514 -7.71 -27.73 -1.02
CA THR A 514 -6.25 -27.94 -1.18
C THR A 514 -5.91 -29.40 -1.44
N LYS A 515 -6.53 -30.33 -0.71
CA LYS A 515 -6.37 -31.78 -0.95
C LYS A 515 -6.76 -32.11 -2.38
N ARG A 516 -7.87 -31.57 -2.87
CA ARG A 516 -8.34 -31.78 -4.24
C ARG A 516 -7.34 -31.26 -5.26
N MET A 517 -6.81 -30.04 -5.08
CA MET A 517 -5.74 -29.50 -5.92
C MET A 517 -4.53 -30.45 -5.95
N LEU A 518 -4.06 -30.90 -4.78
CA LEU A 518 -2.90 -31.79 -4.65
C LEU A 518 -3.16 -33.22 -5.12
N THR A 519 -4.41 -33.69 -5.18
CA THR A 519 -4.74 -35.01 -5.73
C THR A 519 -4.87 -34.96 -7.24
N ILE A 520 -5.60 -33.97 -7.77
CA ILE A 520 -5.94 -33.89 -9.19
C ILE A 520 -4.78 -33.34 -10.04
N LEU A 521 -4.04 -32.34 -9.55
CA LEU A 521 -2.92 -31.75 -10.32
C LEU A 521 -1.62 -32.54 -10.20
N ARG A 522 -1.52 -33.46 -9.24
CA ARG A 522 -0.28 -34.23 -8.98
C ARG A 522 0.23 -35.00 -10.21
N PRO A 523 -0.60 -35.67 -11.03
CA PRO A 523 -0.15 -36.29 -12.27
C PRO A 523 0.38 -35.31 -13.32
N HIS A 524 0.08 -34.01 -13.19
CA HIS A 524 0.48 -32.95 -14.11
C HIS A 524 1.72 -32.18 -13.64
N LEU A 525 2.22 -32.48 -12.44
CA LEU A 525 3.47 -31.94 -11.92
C LEU A 525 4.66 -32.53 -12.69
N LYS A 526 5.54 -31.69 -13.20
CA LYS A 526 6.76 -32.14 -13.88
C LYS A 526 7.77 -32.70 -12.88
N PRO A 527 8.74 -33.51 -13.35
CA PRO A 527 9.89 -33.86 -12.54
C PRO A 527 10.60 -32.60 -12.02
N LYS A 528 10.94 -32.59 -10.74
CA LYS A 528 11.58 -31.46 -10.05
C LYS A 528 10.70 -30.19 -10.02
N SER A 529 9.39 -30.39 -9.91
CA SER A 529 8.47 -29.28 -9.68
C SER A 529 8.46 -28.84 -8.21
N ARG A 530 7.88 -27.67 -7.95
CA ARG A 530 7.73 -27.10 -6.60
C ARG A 530 6.26 -26.89 -6.32
N SER A 531 5.75 -27.40 -5.21
CA SER A 531 4.38 -27.24 -4.75
C SER A 531 4.37 -26.64 -3.34
N VAL A 532 3.99 -25.37 -3.24
CA VAL A 532 4.03 -24.59 -2.00
C VAL A 532 2.61 -24.29 -1.54
N GLY A 533 2.24 -24.73 -0.34
CA GLY A 533 0.95 -24.42 0.29
C GLY A 533 1.03 -23.22 1.23
N VAL A 534 0.23 -22.18 1.00
CA VAL A 534 0.14 -21.03 1.90
C VAL A 534 -0.76 -21.38 3.09
N SER A 535 -0.12 -21.78 4.18
CA SER A 535 -0.75 -22.11 5.46
C SER A 535 -0.71 -20.90 6.42
N SER A 536 -0.76 -21.12 7.73
CA SER A 536 -0.76 -20.09 8.76
C SER A 536 -0.10 -20.58 10.05
N ALA A 537 0.57 -19.69 10.77
CA ALA A 537 1.05 -19.95 12.13
C ALA A 537 -0.10 -20.23 13.11
N THR A 538 -1.31 -19.74 12.83
CA THR A 538 -2.52 -20.06 13.61
C THR A 538 -2.93 -21.53 13.55
N GLY A 539 -2.35 -22.31 12.63
CA GLY A 539 -2.57 -23.76 12.58
C GLY A 539 -1.66 -24.56 13.50
N GLN A 540 -0.63 -23.94 14.12
CA GLN A 540 0.28 -24.65 15.02
C GLN A 540 -0.46 -25.36 16.15
N LEU A 541 0.02 -26.54 16.54
CA LEU A 541 -0.63 -27.43 17.49
C LEU A 541 -0.32 -27.00 18.94
N GLY A 542 -0.74 -25.78 19.30
CA GLY A 542 -0.51 -25.14 20.59
C GLY A 542 -1.38 -25.69 21.73
N SER A 543 -1.42 -24.96 22.86
CA SER A 543 -2.13 -25.37 24.08
C SER A 543 -3.66 -25.49 23.93
N SER A 544 -4.25 -24.92 22.89
CA SER A 544 -5.68 -25.02 22.59
C SER A 544 -6.12 -26.38 22.03
N TRP A 545 -5.17 -27.25 21.67
CA TRP A 545 -5.42 -28.62 21.23
C TRP A 545 -5.24 -29.60 22.39
N SER A 546 -6.07 -30.64 22.45
CA SER A 546 -5.85 -31.77 23.37
C SER A 546 -4.63 -32.59 22.97
N ASP A 547 -3.95 -33.17 23.96
CA ASP A 547 -2.76 -33.99 23.70
C ASP A 547 -3.07 -35.24 22.87
N ALA A 548 -4.27 -35.81 23.02
CA ALA A 548 -4.75 -36.92 22.19
C ALA A 548 -4.83 -36.54 20.70
N LEU A 549 -5.39 -35.37 20.37
CA LEU A 549 -5.45 -34.89 18.99
C LEU A 549 -4.08 -34.51 18.44
N LYS A 550 -3.21 -33.90 19.27
CA LYS A 550 -1.81 -33.64 18.89
C LYS A 550 -1.08 -34.93 18.52
N GLN A 551 -1.21 -35.97 19.35
CA GLN A 551 -0.59 -37.27 19.09
C GLN A 551 -1.08 -37.89 17.78
N ARG A 552 -2.39 -37.83 17.49
CA ARG A 552 -2.95 -38.29 16.20
C ARG A 552 -2.37 -37.50 15.03
N LEU A 553 -2.41 -36.17 15.09
CA LEU A 553 -1.95 -35.28 14.00
C LEU A 553 -0.43 -35.29 13.79
N LEU A 554 0.37 -35.56 14.83
CA LEU A 554 1.83 -35.63 14.75
C LEU A 554 2.35 -37.05 14.50
N SER A 555 1.49 -38.06 14.49
CA SER A 555 1.88 -39.45 14.21
C SER A 555 2.67 -39.57 12.91
N GLU A 556 3.76 -40.33 12.92
CA GLU A 556 4.55 -40.63 11.72
C GLU A 556 3.76 -41.49 10.71
N THR A 557 2.80 -42.28 11.21
CA THR A 557 1.95 -43.17 10.42
C THR A 557 0.61 -42.55 10.03
N LEU A 558 0.43 -41.24 10.27
CA LEU A 558 -0.80 -40.51 9.90
C LEU A 558 -1.11 -40.72 8.41
N SER A 559 -2.31 -41.22 8.11
CA SER A 559 -2.79 -41.45 6.75
C SER A 559 -3.72 -40.32 6.28
N LEU A 560 -3.99 -40.27 4.97
CA LEU A 560 -4.98 -39.32 4.44
C LEU A 560 -6.39 -39.62 4.97
N GLN A 561 -6.75 -40.90 5.11
CA GLN A 561 -8.05 -41.30 5.65
C GLN A 561 -8.22 -40.89 7.10
N GLU A 562 -7.19 -41.04 7.92
CA GLU A 562 -7.23 -40.59 9.32
C GLU A 562 -7.32 -39.06 9.40
N LEU A 563 -6.60 -38.34 8.53
CA LEU A 563 -6.68 -36.89 8.46
C LEU A 563 -8.07 -36.39 8.01
N ASP A 564 -8.72 -37.10 7.07
CA ASP A 564 -10.11 -36.85 6.69
C ASP A 564 -11.06 -37.08 7.87
N ALA A 565 -10.88 -38.19 8.59
CA ALA A 565 -11.69 -38.51 9.77
C ALA A 565 -11.58 -37.42 10.85
N ILE A 566 -10.38 -36.90 11.13
CA ILE A 566 -10.19 -35.78 12.07
C ILE A 566 -10.90 -34.51 11.57
N ALA A 567 -10.88 -34.24 10.26
CA ALA A 567 -11.59 -33.09 9.68
C ALA A 567 -13.11 -33.22 9.83
N GLU A 568 -13.65 -34.41 9.56
CA GLU A 568 -15.07 -34.74 9.72
C GLU A 568 -15.51 -34.68 11.19
N GLU A 569 -14.70 -35.24 12.10
CA GLU A 569 -14.90 -35.14 13.55
C GLU A 569 -14.99 -33.67 14.00
N PHE A 570 -14.09 -32.80 13.52
CA PHE A 570 -14.15 -31.38 13.86
C PHE A 570 -15.43 -30.71 13.37
N VAL A 571 -15.83 -30.94 12.11
CA VAL A 571 -17.03 -30.33 11.53
C VAL A 571 -18.29 -30.82 12.25
N ALA A 572 -18.38 -32.11 12.56
CA ALA A 572 -19.47 -32.69 13.34
C ALA A 572 -19.50 -32.13 14.77
N ALA A 573 -18.35 -32.05 15.43
CA ALA A 573 -18.24 -31.48 16.78
C ALA A 573 -18.57 -29.99 16.82
N ALA A 574 -18.25 -29.25 15.77
CA ALA A 574 -18.63 -27.85 15.62
C ALA A 574 -20.15 -27.72 15.48
N ALA A 575 -20.79 -28.58 14.67
CA ALA A 575 -22.25 -28.63 14.52
C ALA A 575 -22.98 -28.94 15.83
N ASP A 576 -22.43 -29.83 16.65
CA ASP A 576 -22.95 -30.16 17.98
C ASP A 576 -22.61 -29.10 19.05
N GLY A 577 -21.76 -28.12 18.75
CA GLY A 577 -21.26 -27.15 19.74
C GLY A 577 -20.25 -27.72 20.74
N ARG A 578 -19.74 -28.93 20.55
CA ARG A 578 -18.87 -29.66 21.49
C ARG A 578 -17.39 -29.77 21.06
N HIS A 579 -16.99 -29.08 20.00
CA HIS A 579 -15.62 -29.13 19.48
C HIS A 579 -14.53 -28.87 20.53
N GLN A 580 -14.71 -27.92 21.45
CA GLN A 580 -13.75 -27.66 22.52
C GLN A 580 -13.70 -28.77 23.57
N GLU A 581 -14.84 -29.37 23.90
CA GLU A 581 -14.93 -30.53 24.81
C GLU A 581 -14.19 -31.74 24.22
N LEU A 582 -14.28 -31.92 22.90
CA LEU A 582 -13.57 -32.96 22.15
C LEU A 582 -12.10 -32.59 21.84
N GLY A 583 -11.63 -31.44 22.31
CA GLY A 583 -10.22 -31.05 22.29
C GLY A 583 -9.76 -30.27 21.05
N PHE A 584 -10.66 -29.84 20.18
CA PHE A 584 -10.36 -28.95 19.06
C PHE A 584 -10.33 -27.47 19.50
N PRO A 585 -9.56 -26.59 18.83
CA PRO A 585 -9.57 -25.17 19.15
C PRO A 585 -10.86 -24.49 18.66
N GLY A 586 -11.23 -23.37 19.29
CA GLY A 586 -12.37 -22.53 18.89
C GLY A 586 -12.16 -21.71 17.61
N SER A 587 -11.30 -22.17 16.69
CA SER A 587 -10.97 -21.45 15.45
C SER A 587 -11.10 -22.35 14.24
N ALA A 588 -12.16 -22.15 13.45
CA ALA A 588 -12.34 -22.83 12.17
C ALA A 588 -11.14 -22.63 11.22
N TYR A 589 -10.62 -21.41 11.15
CA TYR A 589 -9.44 -21.09 10.34
C TYR A 589 -8.19 -21.81 10.85
N GLY A 590 -7.89 -21.72 12.16
CA GLY A 590 -6.76 -22.41 12.79
C GLY A 590 -6.79 -23.92 12.56
N THR A 591 -7.91 -24.58 12.86
CA THR A 591 -8.10 -26.02 12.62
C THR A 591 -7.89 -26.38 11.16
N SER A 592 -8.49 -25.63 10.22
CA SER A 592 -8.34 -25.91 8.79
C SER A 592 -6.89 -25.79 8.30
N LYS A 593 -6.12 -24.84 8.84
CA LYS A 593 -4.70 -24.65 8.51
C LYS A 593 -3.82 -25.71 9.18
N ALA A 594 -4.20 -26.23 10.35
CA ALA A 594 -3.60 -27.42 10.96
C ALA A 594 -3.72 -28.64 10.04
N LEU A 595 -4.95 -28.94 9.60
CA LEU A 595 -5.23 -30.03 8.69
C LEU A 595 -4.48 -29.87 7.35
N MET A 596 -4.47 -28.65 6.78
CA MET A 596 -3.73 -28.34 5.55
C MET A 596 -2.21 -28.53 5.70
N THR A 597 -1.62 -28.16 6.84
CA THR A 597 -0.18 -28.39 7.08
C THR A 597 0.13 -29.88 7.17
N GLN A 598 -0.69 -30.64 7.90
CA GLN A 598 -0.52 -32.09 8.03
C GLN A 598 -0.75 -32.82 6.70
N LEU A 599 -1.66 -32.33 5.85
CA LEU A 599 -1.85 -32.85 4.50
C LEU A 599 -0.56 -32.81 3.68
N HIS A 600 0.17 -31.68 3.71
CA HIS A 600 1.45 -31.57 3.00
C HIS A 600 2.49 -32.55 3.57
N ARG A 601 2.53 -32.74 4.90
CA ARG A 601 3.43 -33.71 5.55
C ARG A 601 3.12 -35.15 5.12
N VAL A 602 1.86 -35.57 5.20
CA VAL A 602 1.41 -36.93 4.81
C VAL A 602 1.68 -37.20 3.34
N LEU A 603 1.36 -36.23 2.47
CA LEU A 603 1.61 -36.36 1.04
C LEU A 603 3.12 -36.36 0.72
N ALA A 604 3.94 -35.62 1.46
CA ALA A 604 5.38 -35.63 1.28
C ALA A 604 6.01 -36.98 1.63
N ASN A 605 5.53 -37.66 2.68
CA ASN A 605 6.01 -38.99 3.11
C ASN A 605 5.64 -40.11 2.12
N THR A 606 4.58 -39.93 1.35
CA THR A 606 4.14 -40.87 0.32
C THR A 606 4.68 -40.52 -1.07
N SER A 607 5.51 -39.47 -1.18
CA SER A 607 6.07 -39.01 -2.44
C SER A 607 7.43 -39.64 -2.74
N SER A 608 7.45 -40.51 -3.75
CA SER A 608 8.66 -41.03 -4.38
C SER A 608 8.50 -40.85 -5.91
N PRO A 609 9.45 -40.19 -6.64
CA PRO A 609 9.56 -38.72 -6.68
C PRO A 609 9.47 -38.12 -8.13
N PRO A 610 9.60 -36.79 -8.40
CA PRO A 610 10.02 -35.65 -7.56
C PRO A 610 9.21 -34.34 -7.70
N ALA A 611 8.63 -33.86 -6.60
CA ALA A 611 8.26 -32.46 -6.43
C ALA A 611 8.57 -32.03 -4.98
N LEU A 612 9.15 -30.84 -4.79
CA LEU A 612 9.20 -30.23 -3.46
C LEU A 612 7.78 -29.96 -3.01
N LEU A 613 7.35 -30.52 -1.88
CA LEU A 613 6.05 -30.25 -1.28
C LEU A 613 6.25 -29.69 0.12
N CYS A 614 5.84 -28.45 0.37
CA CYS A 614 5.95 -27.84 1.68
C CYS A 614 4.81 -26.85 1.95
N SER A 615 4.71 -26.43 3.20
CA SER A 615 3.74 -25.42 3.63
C SER A 615 4.44 -24.22 4.25
N VAL A 616 3.86 -23.04 4.12
CA VAL A 616 4.47 -21.79 4.57
C VAL A 616 3.45 -20.86 5.21
N CYS A 617 3.82 -20.20 6.31
CA CYS A 617 3.11 -19.03 6.81
C CYS A 617 3.72 -17.76 6.19
N PRO A 618 2.93 -16.91 5.52
CA PRO A 618 3.41 -15.64 4.97
C PRO A 618 3.65 -14.56 6.04
N GLY A 619 3.38 -14.87 7.32
CA GLY A 619 3.32 -13.89 8.39
C GLY A 619 1.99 -13.14 8.41
N LEU A 620 1.84 -12.23 9.38
CA LEU A 620 0.68 -11.33 9.44
C LEU A 620 0.80 -10.34 8.29
N CYS A 621 -0.07 -10.43 7.29
CA CYS A 621 0.00 -9.59 6.09
C CYS A 621 -1.17 -8.63 6.01
N ARG A 622 -0.91 -7.38 5.60
CA ARG A 622 -1.92 -6.37 5.29
C ARG A 622 -2.68 -6.76 4.03
N THR A 623 -3.67 -7.63 4.18
CA THR A 623 -4.54 -8.11 3.10
C THR A 623 -5.99 -8.10 3.55
N TYR A 624 -6.93 -8.17 2.61
CA TYR A 624 -8.35 -8.26 2.89
C TYR A 624 -8.73 -9.36 3.92
N MET A 625 -7.96 -10.46 3.97
CA MET A 625 -8.17 -11.56 4.91
C MET A 625 -7.85 -11.18 6.37
N ALA A 626 -6.98 -10.18 6.60
CA ALA A 626 -6.61 -9.68 7.93
C ALA A 626 -7.43 -8.45 8.37
N THR A 627 -8.23 -7.85 7.48
CA THR A 627 -8.96 -6.58 7.73
C THR A 627 -10.41 -6.79 8.19
N GLY A 628 -10.70 -7.86 8.93
CA GLY A 628 -12.05 -8.13 9.45
C GLY A 628 -12.60 -6.97 10.30
N ARG A 629 -13.84 -6.54 10.03
CA ARG A 629 -14.50 -5.38 10.65
C ARG A 629 -14.85 -5.61 12.14
N GLY A 630 -14.54 -4.64 13.01
CA GLY A 630 -15.51 -4.19 14.03
C GLY A 630 -15.34 -4.52 15.53
N THR A 631 -14.23 -5.08 16.03
CA THR A 631 -13.98 -5.20 17.49
C THR A 631 -12.65 -4.57 17.91
N PHE A 632 -12.51 -4.24 19.21
CA PHE A 632 -11.24 -3.76 19.79
C PHE A 632 -10.06 -4.66 19.40
N MET A 633 -10.24 -5.99 19.47
CA MET A 633 -9.18 -6.94 19.10
C MET A 633 -8.92 -7.01 17.58
N SER A 634 -9.94 -6.85 16.72
CA SER A 634 -9.73 -6.76 15.26
C SER A 634 -9.03 -5.45 14.87
N ASN A 635 -9.35 -4.35 15.57
CA ASN A 635 -8.67 -3.07 15.41
C ASN A 635 -7.24 -3.12 15.94
N VAL A 636 -6.97 -3.88 17.02
CA VAL A 636 -5.62 -4.14 17.54
C VAL A 636 -4.82 -5.04 16.59
N LEU A 637 -5.40 -6.10 16.02
CA LEU A 637 -4.75 -6.93 14.99
C LEU A 637 -4.54 -6.17 13.68
N TRP A 638 -5.47 -5.27 13.32
CA TRP A 638 -5.35 -4.38 12.18
C TRP A 638 -4.25 -3.33 12.41
N LEU A 639 -4.26 -2.61 13.54
CA LEU A 639 -3.18 -1.70 13.96
C LEU A 639 -1.84 -2.43 14.05
N ALA A 640 -1.81 -3.62 14.65
CA ALA A 640 -0.62 -4.47 14.68
C ALA A 640 -0.20 -4.89 13.27
N SER A 641 -1.12 -5.16 12.34
CA SER A 641 -0.73 -5.43 10.95
C SER A 641 -0.12 -4.20 10.25
N PHE A 642 -0.51 -2.98 10.65
CA PHE A 642 0.10 -1.74 10.16
C PHE A 642 1.45 -1.42 10.84
N VAL A 643 1.66 -1.86 12.10
CA VAL A 643 2.89 -1.61 12.87
C VAL A 643 3.93 -2.74 12.70
N VAL A 644 3.50 -4.00 12.67
CA VAL A 644 4.36 -5.21 12.62
C VAL A 644 4.01 -6.18 11.48
N GLY A 645 2.94 -5.93 10.73
CA GLY A 645 2.52 -6.79 9.63
C GLY A 645 3.22 -6.47 8.31
N ASN A 646 3.54 -7.54 7.58
CA ASN A 646 4.13 -7.48 6.25
C ASN A 646 3.15 -6.82 5.27
N SER A 647 3.70 -6.11 4.27
CA SER A 647 2.93 -5.82 3.05
C SER A 647 2.54 -7.14 2.35
N ALA A 648 1.60 -7.10 1.41
CA ALA A 648 1.31 -8.28 0.58
C ALA A 648 2.57 -8.80 -0.15
N GLU A 649 3.46 -7.89 -0.55
CA GLU A 649 4.76 -8.20 -1.16
C GLU A 649 5.71 -8.86 -0.15
N GLY A 650 5.81 -8.32 1.08
CA GLY A 650 6.60 -8.94 2.15
C GLY A 650 6.08 -10.32 2.55
N GLY A 651 4.75 -10.53 2.52
CA GLY A 651 4.13 -11.83 2.75
C GLY A 651 4.42 -12.85 1.64
N ALA A 652 4.64 -12.38 0.42
CA ALA A 652 4.97 -13.21 -0.73
C ALA A 652 6.44 -13.69 -0.72
N ASP A 653 7.30 -13.09 0.12
CA ASP A 653 8.74 -13.38 0.18
C ASP A 653 9.09 -14.87 0.37
N THR A 654 8.62 -15.47 1.47
CA THR A 654 8.95 -16.88 1.76
C THR A 654 8.34 -17.85 0.73
N PRO A 655 7.07 -17.69 0.30
CA PRO A 655 6.55 -18.46 -0.83
C PRO A 655 7.40 -18.34 -2.10
N LEU A 656 7.85 -17.14 -2.46
CA LEU A 656 8.67 -16.90 -3.64
C LEU A 656 10.05 -17.53 -3.53
N TYR A 657 10.71 -17.41 -2.37
CA TYR A 657 11.96 -18.10 -2.07
C TYR A 657 11.84 -19.61 -2.31
N LEU A 658 10.78 -20.24 -1.80
CA LEU A 658 10.52 -21.67 -1.99
C LEU A 658 10.25 -22.02 -3.46
N CYS A 659 9.62 -21.12 -4.21
CA CYS A 659 9.28 -21.32 -5.61
C CYS A 659 10.44 -21.09 -6.58
N THR A 660 11.41 -20.23 -6.25
CA THR A 660 12.41 -19.77 -7.24
C THR A 660 13.86 -19.85 -6.77
N GLU A 661 14.14 -19.72 -5.47
CA GLU A 661 15.50 -19.50 -4.96
C GLU A 661 16.08 -20.71 -4.21
N LEU A 662 15.26 -21.49 -3.51
CA LEU A 662 15.75 -22.62 -2.70
C LEU A 662 16.45 -23.68 -3.57
N PRO A 663 17.75 -23.99 -3.35
CA PRO A 663 18.47 -25.00 -4.11
C PRO A 663 17.90 -26.41 -3.98
N GLU A 664 17.95 -27.22 -5.04
CA GLU A 664 17.48 -28.61 -5.03
C GLU A 664 18.14 -29.47 -3.96
N ALA A 665 19.43 -29.23 -3.68
CA ALA A 665 20.19 -29.94 -2.66
C ALA A 665 19.61 -29.75 -1.24
N GLU A 666 18.91 -28.64 -1.01
CA GLU A 666 18.30 -28.31 0.29
C GLU A 666 16.87 -28.83 0.43
N TRP A 667 16.24 -29.33 -0.65
CA TRP A 667 14.85 -29.81 -0.63
C TRP A 667 14.58 -30.87 0.45
N PRO A 668 15.45 -31.86 0.70
CA PRO A 668 15.20 -32.85 1.75
C PRO A 668 14.99 -32.24 3.15
N SER A 669 15.57 -31.06 3.42
CA SER A 669 15.46 -30.39 4.72
C SER A 669 14.13 -29.66 4.93
N VAL A 670 13.41 -29.33 3.84
CA VAL A 670 12.16 -28.56 3.85
C VAL A 670 10.95 -29.36 3.37
N HIS A 671 11.17 -30.50 2.70
CA HIS A 671 10.12 -31.33 2.13
C HIS A 671 9.22 -31.90 3.25
N GLY A 672 7.91 -31.71 3.10
CA GLY A 672 6.90 -32.05 4.11
C GLY A 672 6.91 -31.16 5.35
N ARG A 673 7.73 -30.10 5.39
CA ARG A 673 7.88 -29.22 6.56
C ARG A 673 7.03 -27.95 6.43
N PHE A 674 6.84 -27.29 7.56
CA PHE A 674 6.22 -25.98 7.67
C PHE A 674 7.30 -24.91 7.85
N LEU A 675 7.19 -23.82 7.08
CA LEU A 675 8.15 -22.73 7.09
C LEU A 675 7.51 -21.39 7.47
N GLN A 676 8.32 -20.52 8.04
CA GLN A 676 8.00 -19.12 8.27
C GLN A 676 9.29 -18.31 8.23
N ASN A 677 9.29 -17.17 7.52
CA ASN A 677 10.47 -16.32 7.34
C ASN A 677 11.68 -17.10 6.80
N ARG A 678 11.46 -17.90 5.74
CA ARG A 678 12.44 -18.81 5.12
C ARG A 678 13.07 -19.85 6.04
N GLN A 679 12.55 -20.04 7.25
CA GLN A 679 13.05 -21.02 8.22
C GLN A 679 12.03 -22.12 8.48
N VAL A 680 12.51 -23.37 8.60
CA VAL A 680 11.70 -24.49 9.10
C VAL A 680 11.32 -24.20 10.55
N LYS A 681 10.03 -24.28 10.86
CA LYS A 681 9.53 -24.20 12.24
C LYS A 681 9.09 -25.58 12.71
N ASN A 682 9.27 -25.82 14.01
CA ASN A 682 8.66 -26.96 14.66
C ASN A 682 7.16 -26.65 14.76
N TYR A 683 6.35 -27.58 14.26
CA TYR A 683 4.91 -27.41 14.10
C TYR A 683 4.13 -28.12 15.18
#